data_AF-A0A373Q0C0-F1
#
_entry.id   AF-A0A373Q0C0-F1
#
_cell.length_a   1.000
_cell.length_b   1.000
_cell.length_c   1.000
_cell.angle_alpha   90.00
_cell.angle_beta   90.00
_cell.angle_gamma   90.00
#
_symmetry.space_group_name_H-M   'P 1'
#
loop_
_entity.id
_entity.type
_entity.pdbx_description
1 polymer ?
#
loop_
_entity_poly.entity_id
_entity_poly.type
_entity_poly.pdbx_seq_one_letter_code
_entity_poly.pdbx_strand_id
1 'polypeptide(L)'
;MKFKNFISTAVVFTLSCGLYTNVSFAASGNKITEKTYSFVADTIKSDGGANSGEVQEWVITSTPQYFYIDTVEIGAIESITIRSGYDNNSAVTSVYTYDNSGNLVTEEQLKGFCTDDTRLDLIGSISDTKKGQWGYRAGVISAENINITEGGNLYELNNTSQKLTVNDNMGKKAIIVGIAGDIGTKAYFDKITIKYSRPVDAPTPFIEAIRGDVIKDNAVEIDKNNKSIIVPVIPGTDISKLNPEIVIDDCASASLTDGTWANGTITVECGDDVQKWSVQCVDRGNPVLNGFYADPNIAVFGDTYYIYPTTDGGTSWDSTYFKAFSSKDLVNWKDEGIILDLKNVSWSGGVNAWAPTIAEKNGKYYFYYSSKNKDNNEKSLGVAVSDSPTGPFVDKGEPLTDGTNLRGQIDPAVFTDDDGQSYLYWGNGSTMYAAKLADDMISFDGDWVSMNPPHFREGSFVIKRNGIYYFMWAANDTREPEYEVWYGTSTSPLGPINCATRILTCENTDDERIKSTGHHSVINIPNTDEWYICYHRFNISHYGDAEGKNTEAGNHREVCIDKMEFNSDGSIKPITATLNGITEKIKISPTHFEKCEINNGQLEFKLKANDTLNADIYTAIYDCDNVLVKVFKNEYQGSVSVTDGEQYTVKAMIWEKGGMKPIADTVIYGE
;
A
#
# COMPACT_ATOMS: atom_id res chain seq x y z
N MET A 1 -9.76 21.48 -17.26
CA MET A 1 -10.37 20.69 -16.16
C MET A 1 -9.26 20.00 -15.41
N LYS A 2 -9.15 20.22 -14.09
CA LYS A 2 -8.10 19.61 -13.25
C LYS A 2 -8.52 18.17 -12.97
N PHE A 3 -7.77 17.22 -13.52
CA PHE A 3 -7.87 15.81 -13.16
C PHE A 3 -7.27 15.63 -11.76
N LYS A 4 -8.08 15.16 -10.81
CA LYS A 4 -7.68 14.83 -9.43
C LYS A 4 -7.64 13.30 -9.30
N ASN A 5 -6.58 12.85 -8.65
CA ASN A 5 -6.15 11.47 -8.53
C ASN A 5 -7.19 10.57 -7.84
N PHE A 6 -7.49 9.43 -8.47
CA PHE A 6 -8.20 8.31 -7.86
C PHE A 6 -7.23 7.54 -6.94
N ILE A 7 -7.54 7.48 -5.65
CA ILE A 7 -7.07 6.43 -4.74
C ILE A 7 -8.34 5.76 -4.22
N SER A 8 -8.35 4.42 -4.19
CA SER A 8 -9.45 3.48 -3.90
C SER A 8 -10.55 3.29 -4.97
N THR A 9 -10.17 3.11 -6.23
CA THR A 9 -10.90 2.20 -7.14
C THR A 9 -10.03 1.95 -8.36
N ALA A 10 -9.23 0.88 -8.32
CA ALA A 10 -8.76 0.22 -9.53
C ALA A 10 -8.15 -1.12 -9.14
N VAL A 11 -8.82 -2.22 -9.48
CA VAL A 11 -8.18 -3.14 -10.41
C VAL A 11 -9.16 -3.53 -11.51
N VAL A 12 -8.63 -3.44 -12.73
CA VAL A 12 -9.24 -3.70 -14.03
C VAL A 12 -9.48 -5.20 -14.23
N PHE A 13 -10.71 -5.59 -14.60
CA PHE A 13 -10.96 -6.82 -15.37
C PHE A 13 -12.15 -6.62 -16.32
N THR A 14 -12.03 -5.75 -17.34
CA THR A 14 -13.20 -5.27 -18.12
C THR A 14 -14.40 -4.96 -17.22
N LEU A 15 -14.05 -4.33 -16.10
CA LEU A 15 -14.93 -3.80 -15.09
C LEU A 15 -14.66 -2.31 -15.14
N SER A 16 -15.11 -1.71 -16.23
CA SER A 16 -15.50 -0.33 -16.14
C SER A 16 -16.90 -0.28 -15.55
N CYS A 17 -16.96 -0.33 -14.23
CA CYS A 17 -17.99 0.40 -13.52
C CYS A 17 -17.72 1.88 -13.82
N GLY A 18 -18.12 2.33 -15.01
CA GLY A 18 -18.12 3.74 -15.31
C GLY A 18 -19.10 4.40 -14.38
N LEU A 19 -18.57 5.32 -13.57
CA LEU A 19 -19.23 6.55 -13.14
C LEU A 19 -20.64 6.65 -13.70
N TYR A 20 -21.64 6.27 -12.92
CA TYR A 20 -22.96 6.82 -13.18
C TYR A 20 -22.82 8.33 -13.03
N THR A 21 -23.43 9.08 -13.94
CA THR A 21 -23.36 10.55 -13.86
C THR A 21 -24.41 11.09 -12.92
N ASN A 22 -25.49 10.33 -12.68
CA ASN A 22 -26.59 10.64 -11.76
C ASN A 22 -27.37 9.37 -11.37
N VAL A 23 -27.76 9.28 -10.11
CA VAL A 23 -28.86 8.42 -9.64
C VAL A 23 -30.06 9.33 -9.35
N SER A 24 -31.21 9.03 -9.92
CA SER A 24 -32.44 9.81 -9.67
C SER A 24 -33.55 8.93 -9.11
N PHE A 25 -34.38 9.53 -8.25
CA PHE A 25 -35.51 8.88 -7.62
C PHE A 25 -36.80 9.62 -7.94
N ALA A 26 -37.87 8.87 -8.23
CA ALA A 26 -39.21 9.38 -8.07
C ALA A 26 -39.63 9.10 -6.63
N ALA A 27 -39.69 10.15 -5.80
CA ALA A 27 -39.88 10.05 -4.35
C ALA A 27 -41.09 10.84 -3.85
N SER A 28 -41.66 10.33 -2.76
CA SER A 28 -42.59 11.03 -1.86
C SER A 28 -42.12 10.73 -0.43
N GLY A 29 -41.17 11.53 0.08
CA GLY A 29 -40.45 11.23 1.33
C GLY A 29 -39.41 10.12 1.16
N ASN A 30 -39.14 9.34 2.21
CA ASN A 30 -38.11 8.27 2.27
C ASN A 30 -38.47 7.01 1.47
N LYS A 31 -39.49 7.12 0.62
CA LYS A 31 -40.04 6.03 -0.17
C LYS A 31 -39.87 6.34 -1.65
N ILE A 32 -39.30 5.40 -2.38
CA ILE A 32 -39.07 5.50 -3.81
C ILE A 32 -40.02 4.57 -4.56
N THR A 33 -40.59 5.07 -5.66
CA THR A 33 -41.38 4.26 -6.60
C THR A 33 -40.59 3.90 -7.85
N GLU A 34 -39.48 4.60 -8.07
CA GLU A 34 -38.59 4.36 -9.21
C GLU A 34 -37.15 4.74 -8.81
N LYS A 35 -36.18 3.91 -9.21
CA LYS A 35 -34.73 4.16 -9.09
C LYS A 35 -34.09 4.08 -10.47
N THR A 36 -33.42 5.15 -10.90
CA THR A 36 -32.74 5.20 -12.20
C THR A 36 -31.23 5.38 -12.00
N TYR A 37 -30.47 4.54 -12.69
CA TYR A 37 -29.02 4.65 -12.87
C TYR A 37 -28.74 5.12 -14.29
N SER A 38 -28.09 6.27 -14.44
CA SER A 38 -27.75 6.87 -15.73
C SER A 38 -26.24 6.92 -15.91
N PHE A 39 -25.75 6.43 -17.04
CA PHE A 39 -24.31 6.24 -17.29
C PHE A 39 -23.70 7.33 -18.19
N VAL A 40 -24.50 8.35 -18.59
CA VAL A 40 -24.08 9.48 -19.43
C VAL A 40 -24.78 10.78 -18.99
N ALA A 41 -24.09 11.93 -19.10
CA ALA A 41 -24.68 13.25 -18.84
C ALA A 41 -25.84 13.51 -19.80
N ASP A 42 -27.01 13.77 -19.23
CA ASP A 42 -28.32 13.84 -19.89
C ASP A 42 -28.37 14.93 -20.99
N THR A 43 -27.78 14.64 -22.14
CA THR A 43 -27.80 15.49 -23.32
C THR A 43 -28.05 14.65 -24.58
N ILE A 44 -29.35 14.62 -24.96
CA ILE A 44 -29.87 15.03 -26.28
C ILE A 44 -30.66 13.97 -27.09
N LYS A 45 -31.93 14.38 -27.30
CA LYS A 45 -32.82 14.33 -28.48
C LYS A 45 -33.25 12.99 -29.09
N SER A 46 -34.57 12.89 -29.14
CA SER A 46 -35.35 12.23 -30.17
C SER A 46 -34.78 12.46 -31.57
N ASP A 47 -34.94 11.43 -32.41
CA ASP A 47 -34.84 11.44 -33.87
C ASP A 47 -33.44 11.14 -34.44
N GLY A 48 -33.28 9.87 -34.81
CA GLY A 48 -32.54 9.40 -35.99
C GLY A 48 -31.12 9.93 -36.22
N GLY A 49 -30.13 9.07 -35.93
CA GLY A 49 -28.75 9.21 -36.41
C GLY A 49 -27.77 9.46 -35.28
N ALA A 50 -27.07 8.41 -34.84
CA ALA A 50 -26.01 8.50 -33.86
C ALA A 50 -24.85 9.35 -34.40
N ASN A 51 -24.70 10.56 -33.89
CA ASN A 51 -23.49 11.37 -33.99
C ASN A 51 -23.06 11.77 -32.58
N SER A 52 -22.10 11.01 -32.04
CA SER A 52 -21.06 11.41 -31.07
C SER A 52 -21.40 12.55 -30.09
N GLY A 53 -22.37 12.35 -29.21
CA GLY A 53 -22.26 12.82 -27.83
C GLY A 53 -21.43 11.80 -27.03
N GLU A 54 -20.71 12.23 -26.00
CA GLU A 54 -19.80 11.39 -25.18
C GLU A 54 -20.52 10.21 -24.50
N VAL A 55 -20.84 9.16 -25.25
CA VAL A 55 -21.16 7.85 -24.71
C VAL A 55 -19.83 7.18 -24.39
N GLN A 56 -19.61 6.77 -23.13
CA GLN A 56 -18.43 5.99 -22.79
C GLN A 56 -18.56 4.59 -23.42
N GLU A 57 -17.96 4.43 -24.59
CA GLU A 57 -17.85 3.14 -25.27
C GLU A 57 -16.79 2.29 -24.58
N TRP A 58 -17.16 1.10 -24.09
CA TRP A 58 -16.22 0.17 -23.48
C TRP A 58 -15.63 -0.76 -24.54
N VAL A 59 -14.31 -0.96 -24.53
CA VAL A 59 -13.67 -2.02 -25.32
C VAL A 59 -13.80 -3.33 -24.55
N ILE A 60 -14.49 -4.31 -25.15
CA ILE A 60 -14.74 -5.63 -24.57
C ILE A 60 -13.55 -6.54 -24.88
N THR A 61 -12.92 -7.07 -23.84
CA THR A 61 -11.87 -8.09 -23.94
C THR A 61 -12.35 -9.50 -23.58
N SER A 62 -13.54 -9.65 -22.97
CA SER A 62 -14.20 -10.94 -22.70
C SER A 62 -15.72 -10.79 -22.51
N THR A 63 -16.49 -11.83 -22.84
CA THR A 63 -17.95 -11.93 -22.62
C THR A 63 -18.24 -13.04 -21.60
N PRO A 64 -19.22 -12.88 -20.68
CA PRO A 64 -20.24 -11.83 -20.52
C PRO A 64 -19.79 -10.55 -19.76
N GLN A 65 -20.60 -9.48 -19.85
CA GLN A 65 -20.43 -8.21 -19.13
C GLN A 65 -21.54 -8.02 -18.10
N TYR A 66 -21.24 -7.65 -16.85
CA TYR A 66 -22.24 -7.51 -15.78
C TYR A 66 -22.23 -6.12 -15.14
N PHE A 67 -23.42 -5.60 -14.85
CA PHE A 67 -23.66 -4.43 -13.99
C PHE A 67 -24.32 -4.88 -12.69
N TYR A 68 -23.85 -4.39 -11.55
CA TYR A 68 -24.31 -4.81 -10.23
C TYR A 68 -25.04 -3.67 -9.52
N ILE A 69 -26.15 -4.00 -8.88
CA ILE A 69 -26.98 -3.11 -8.08
C ILE A 69 -27.21 -3.76 -6.72
N ASP A 70 -26.76 -3.09 -5.67
CA ASP A 70 -26.89 -3.64 -4.33
C ASP A 70 -28.26 -3.38 -3.67
N THR A 71 -28.63 -4.30 -2.77
CA THR A 71 -29.67 -4.13 -1.75
C THR A 71 -31.01 -3.60 -2.28
N VAL A 72 -31.58 -4.33 -3.25
CA VAL A 72 -32.90 -4.06 -3.85
C VAL A 72 -33.97 -4.95 -3.23
N GLU A 73 -35.13 -4.36 -2.90
CA GLU A 73 -36.31 -5.10 -2.44
C GLU A 73 -36.99 -5.80 -3.63
N ILE A 74 -36.56 -7.04 -3.91
CA ILE A 74 -36.94 -7.74 -5.14
C ILE A 74 -38.45 -7.93 -5.24
N GLY A 75 -39.11 -8.36 -4.16
CA GLY A 75 -40.55 -8.58 -4.13
C GLY A 75 -41.42 -7.33 -4.35
N ALA A 76 -40.82 -6.15 -4.46
CA ALA A 76 -41.52 -4.91 -4.78
C ALA A 76 -41.27 -4.43 -6.22
N ILE A 77 -40.48 -5.16 -7.04
CA ILE A 77 -40.16 -4.74 -8.40
C ILE A 77 -41.36 -4.98 -9.32
N GLU A 78 -41.82 -3.92 -9.99
CA GLU A 78 -42.82 -3.99 -11.05
C GLU A 78 -42.14 -4.28 -12.40
N SER A 79 -41.07 -3.54 -12.71
CA SER A 79 -40.35 -3.68 -13.97
C SER A 79 -38.92 -3.16 -13.89
N ILE A 80 -38.06 -3.68 -14.76
CA ILE A 80 -36.69 -3.21 -14.96
C ILE A 80 -36.55 -2.80 -16.42
N THR A 81 -36.26 -1.52 -16.64
CA THR A 81 -35.98 -0.96 -17.97
C THR A 81 -34.48 -0.84 -18.16
N ILE A 82 -33.95 -1.41 -19.23
CA ILE A 82 -32.52 -1.41 -19.54
C ILE A 82 -32.33 -0.84 -20.92
N ARG A 83 -31.54 0.23 -21.02
CA ARG A 83 -31.05 0.80 -22.27
C ARG A 83 -29.58 0.46 -22.43
N SER A 84 -29.25 -0.19 -23.54
CA SER A 84 -27.91 -0.70 -23.83
C SER A 84 -27.63 -0.69 -25.34
N GLY A 85 -26.37 -0.82 -25.71
CA GLY A 85 -25.97 -1.05 -27.11
C GLY A 85 -24.72 -1.90 -27.26
N TYR A 86 -24.53 -2.44 -28.46
CA TYR A 86 -23.48 -3.42 -28.82
C TYR A 86 -23.22 -3.43 -30.34
N ASP A 87 -22.05 -3.96 -30.76
CA ASP A 87 -21.54 -3.92 -32.14
C ASP A 87 -22.04 -5.05 -33.05
N ASN A 88 -22.28 -6.27 -32.52
CA ASN A 88 -22.31 -7.48 -33.36
C ASN A 88 -23.66 -8.24 -33.36
N ASN A 89 -23.68 -9.48 -33.84
CA ASN A 89 -24.87 -10.16 -34.35
C ASN A 89 -25.88 -10.65 -33.30
N SER A 90 -25.53 -10.75 -32.02
CA SER A 90 -26.52 -11.14 -31.01
C SER A 90 -26.18 -10.64 -29.63
N ALA A 91 -27.20 -10.21 -28.90
CA ALA A 91 -27.04 -9.83 -27.50
C ALA A 91 -28.20 -10.38 -26.68
N VAL A 92 -27.86 -11.07 -25.59
CA VAL A 92 -28.77 -11.48 -24.54
C VAL A 92 -28.50 -10.59 -23.33
N THR A 93 -29.42 -9.70 -23.01
CA THR A 93 -29.39 -8.97 -21.74
C THR A 93 -30.17 -9.77 -20.72
N SER A 94 -29.52 -10.21 -19.67
CA SER A 94 -30.12 -10.99 -18.60
C SER A 94 -30.13 -10.17 -17.31
N VAL A 95 -31.17 -10.32 -16.51
CA VAL A 95 -31.22 -9.79 -15.15
C VAL A 95 -31.27 -10.97 -14.21
N TYR A 96 -30.38 -10.95 -13.23
CA TYR A 96 -30.22 -11.97 -12.22
C TYR A 96 -30.42 -11.35 -10.83
N THR A 97 -30.80 -12.18 -9.86
CA THR A 97 -30.61 -11.88 -8.44
C THR A 97 -29.46 -12.69 -7.85
N TYR A 98 -28.84 -12.12 -6.83
CA TYR A 98 -27.92 -12.82 -5.95
C TYR A 98 -28.30 -12.56 -4.50
N ASP A 99 -28.45 -13.63 -3.71
CA ASP A 99 -28.67 -13.52 -2.27
C ASP A 99 -27.33 -13.22 -1.58
N ASN A 100 -27.18 -11.97 -1.17
CA ASN A 100 -26.02 -11.48 -0.44
C ASN A 100 -26.24 -11.49 1.08
N SER A 101 -27.35 -12.06 1.57
CA SER A 101 -27.75 -12.00 2.98
C SER A 101 -27.81 -10.58 3.55
N GLY A 102 -28.02 -9.57 2.70
CA GLY A 102 -28.01 -8.16 3.08
C GLY A 102 -26.62 -7.54 3.27
N ASN A 103 -25.54 -8.25 2.96
CA ASN A 103 -24.17 -7.75 2.99
C ASN A 103 -23.71 -7.24 1.61
N LEU A 104 -22.72 -6.35 1.57
CA LEU A 104 -22.10 -5.99 0.30
C LEU A 104 -21.48 -7.23 -0.37
N VAL A 105 -21.68 -7.36 -1.67
CA VAL A 105 -21.03 -8.43 -2.45
C VAL A 105 -19.56 -8.08 -2.65
N THR A 106 -18.67 -9.02 -2.32
CA THR A 106 -17.22 -8.80 -2.45
C THR A 106 -16.78 -8.80 -3.91
N GLU A 107 -15.63 -8.20 -4.20
CA GLU A 107 -15.04 -8.22 -5.54
C GLU A 107 -14.81 -9.65 -6.05
N GLU A 108 -14.39 -10.57 -5.18
CA GLU A 108 -14.19 -11.98 -5.52
C GLU A 108 -15.50 -12.68 -5.90
N GLN A 109 -16.59 -12.39 -5.19
CA GLN A 109 -17.91 -12.91 -5.52
C GLN A 109 -18.37 -12.42 -6.89
N LEU A 110 -18.19 -11.12 -7.18
CA LEU A 110 -18.48 -10.50 -8.49
C LEU A 110 -17.65 -11.13 -9.61
N LYS A 111 -16.33 -11.29 -9.42
CA LYS A 111 -15.44 -11.95 -10.38
C LYS A 111 -15.90 -13.37 -10.68
N GLY A 112 -16.30 -14.11 -9.65
CA GLY A 112 -16.81 -15.46 -9.84
C GLY A 112 -18.09 -15.51 -10.69
N PHE A 113 -18.94 -14.47 -10.70
CA PHE A 113 -20.14 -14.44 -11.55
C PHE A 113 -19.78 -14.31 -13.04
N CYS A 114 -18.69 -13.61 -13.35
CA CYS A 114 -18.16 -13.49 -14.72
C CYS A 114 -17.68 -14.83 -15.28
N THR A 115 -17.21 -15.73 -14.41
CA THR A 115 -16.66 -17.03 -14.77
C THR A 115 -17.63 -18.19 -14.58
N ASP A 116 -18.59 -18.04 -13.67
CA ASP A 116 -19.58 -19.05 -13.30
C ASP A 116 -20.88 -18.36 -12.81
N ASP A 117 -21.84 -18.26 -13.73
CA ASP A 117 -23.15 -17.64 -13.49
C ASP A 117 -24.16 -18.60 -12.85
N THR A 118 -23.78 -19.85 -12.55
CA THR A 118 -24.69 -20.84 -11.93
C THR A 118 -25.12 -20.46 -10.51
N ARG A 119 -24.40 -19.51 -9.89
CA ARG A 119 -24.71 -18.94 -8.56
C ARG A 119 -25.73 -17.81 -8.63
N LEU A 120 -26.14 -17.42 -9.84
CA LEU A 120 -27.08 -16.34 -10.09
C LEU A 120 -28.47 -16.89 -10.43
N ASP A 121 -29.48 -16.35 -9.76
CA ASP A 121 -30.87 -16.70 -10.05
C ASP A 121 -31.39 -15.81 -11.19
N LEU A 122 -31.64 -16.37 -12.37
CA LEU A 122 -32.17 -15.62 -13.51
C LEU A 122 -33.59 -15.09 -13.21
N ILE A 123 -33.75 -13.77 -13.22
CA ILE A 123 -35.07 -13.11 -13.09
C ILE A 123 -35.76 -13.04 -14.45
N GLY A 124 -35.01 -12.71 -15.50
CA GLY A 124 -35.52 -12.57 -16.85
C GLY A 124 -34.41 -12.23 -17.85
N SER A 125 -34.66 -12.46 -19.13
CA SER A 125 -33.71 -12.12 -20.19
C SER A 125 -34.39 -11.57 -21.43
N ILE A 126 -33.61 -10.83 -22.21
CA ILE A 126 -33.99 -10.18 -23.45
C ILE A 126 -32.93 -10.56 -24.48
N SER A 127 -33.29 -11.43 -25.42
CA SER A 127 -32.44 -11.80 -26.55
C SER A 127 -32.82 -11.06 -27.81
N ASP A 128 -31.80 -10.68 -28.59
CA ASP A 128 -31.96 -10.10 -29.92
C ASP A 128 -30.86 -10.63 -30.84
N THR A 129 -31.19 -10.83 -32.11
CA THR A 129 -30.29 -11.31 -33.15
C THR A 129 -30.25 -10.29 -34.29
N LYS A 130 -29.16 -9.54 -34.39
CA LYS A 130 -28.89 -8.59 -35.47
C LYS A 130 -27.90 -9.16 -36.48
N LYS A 131 -27.75 -8.50 -37.63
CA LYS A 131 -26.67 -8.80 -38.56
C LYS A 131 -25.83 -7.54 -38.79
N GLY A 132 -24.63 -7.52 -38.20
CA GLY A 132 -23.53 -6.64 -38.58
C GLY A 132 -23.72 -5.12 -38.48
N GLN A 133 -24.41 -4.58 -37.46
CA GLN A 133 -24.51 -3.13 -37.21
C GLN A 133 -24.63 -2.79 -35.70
N TRP A 134 -24.04 -1.65 -35.28
CA TRP A 134 -24.24 -1.04 -33.96
C TRP A 134 -25.71 -0.71 -33.74
N GLY A 135 -26.26 -1.09 -32.58
CA GLY A 135 -27.67 -0.91 -32.27
C GLY A 135 -27.92 -0.42 -30.85
N TYR A 136 -28.90 0.47 -30.70
CA TYR A 136 -29.43 0.91 -29.40
C TYR A 136 -30.72 0.16 -29.12
N ARG A 137 -30.86 -0.43 -27.93
CA ARG A 137 -32.11 -1.05 -27.51
C ARG A 137 -32.52 -0.59 -26.13
N ALA A 138 -33.83 -0.44 -25.93
CA ALA A 138 -34.44 -0.29 -24.61
C ALA A 138 -35.37 -1.48 -24.38
N GLY A 139 -35.03 -2.32 -23.42
CA GLY A 139 -35.81 -3.48 -23.01
C GLY A 139 -36.49 -3.24 -21.67
N VAL A 140 -37.76 -3.61 -21.54
CA VAL A 140 -38.48 -3.62 -20.27
C VAL A 140 -38.76 -5.07 -19.91
N ILE A 141 -38.28 -5.49 -18.75
CA ILE A 141 -38.56 -6.80 -18.15
C ILE A 141 -39.56 -6.56 -17.02
N SER A 142 -40.81 -6.96 -17.19
CA SER A 142 -41.87 -6.82 -16.18
C SER A 142 -42.55 -8.16 -15.87
N ALA A 143 -43.33 -8.19 -14.79
CA ALA A 143 -44.10 -9.38 -14.41
C ALA A 143 -45.16 -9.77 -15.45
N GLU A 144 -45.67 -8.78 -16.20
CA GLU A 144 -46.75 -8.99 -17.16
C GLU A 144 -46.25 -9.24 -18.58
N ASN A 145 -45.20 -8.51 -19.01
CA ASN A 145 -44.66 -8.56 -20.36
C ASN A 145 -43.15 -8.26 -20.41
N ILE A 146 -42.47 -8.79 -21.42
CA ILE A 146 -41.12 -8.38 -21.80
C ILE A 146 -41.20 -7.69 -23.16
N ASN A 147 -40.81 -6.41 -23.23
CA ASN A 147 -40.89 -5.60 -24.45
C ASN A 147 -39.51 -5.09 -24.83
N ILE A 148 -39.20 -5.05 -26.13
CA ILE A 148 -38.01 -4.37 -26.66
C ILE A 148 -38.47 -3.24 -27.57
N THR A 149 -37.82 -2.09 -27.43
CA THR A 149 -37.95 -0.97 -28.36
C THR A 149 -36.60 -0.58 -28.95
N GLU A 150 -36.59 -0.21 -30.22
CA GLU A 150 -35.43 0.36 -30.91
C GLU A 150 -35.89 1.47 -31.86
N GLY A 151 -35.27 2.64 -31.75
CA GLY A 151 -35.64 3.82 -32.56
C GLY A 151 -37.11 4.25 -32.42
N GLY A 152 -37.76 3.91 -31.29
CA GLY A 152 -39.19 4.16 -31.05
C GLY A 152 -40.15 3.09 -31.59
N ASN A 153 -39.65 2.06 -32.29
CA ASN A 153 -40.46 0.93 -32.74
C ASN A 153 -40.52 -0.15 -31.66
N LEU A 154 -41.72 -0.69 -31.41
CA LEU A 154 -41.95 -1.81 -30.49
C LEU A 154 -41.75 -3.14 -31.23
N TYR A 155 -40.97 -4.04 -30.64
CA TYR A 155 -40.75 -5.39 -31.14
C TYR A 155 -41.36 -6.39 -30.16
N GLU A 156 -42.37 -7.13 -30.62
CA GLU A 156 -42.93 -8.26 -29.88
C GLU A 156 -42.02 -9.50 -30.05
N LEU A 157 -41.64 -10.10 -28.92
CA LEU A 157 -40.76 -11.27 -28.89
C LEU A 157 -41.56 -12.57 -29.11
N ASN A 158 -41.15 -13.41 -30.06
CA ASN A 158 -41.94 -14.56 -30.55
C ASN A 158 -41.71 -15.91 -29.82
N ASN A 159 -41.52 -15.93 -28.48
CA ASN A 159 -41.02 -17.06 -27.64
C ASN A 159 -39.48 -17.19 -27.68
N THR A 160 -38.73 -17.35 -26.58
CA THR A 160 -38.94 -18.21 -25.39
C THR A 160 -38.26 -17.61 -24.14
N SER A 161 -38.86 -17.78 -22.95
CA SER A 161 -38.47 -17.35 -21.57
C SER A 161 -39.03 -16.01 -21.07
N GLN A 162 -40.27 -15.69 -21.45
CA GLN A 162 -40.93 -14.43 -21.11
C GLN A 162 -41.69 -14.50 -19.79
N LYS A 163 -41.03 -14.12 -18.70
CA LYS A 163 -41.64 -13.46 -17.52
C LYS A 163 -40.53 -12.99 -16.59
N LEU A 164 -40.63 -11.79 -16.03
CA LEU A 164 -39.90 -11.44 -14.81
C LEU A 164 -40.39 -12.37 -13.70
N THR A 165 -39.58 -13.35 -13.29
CA THR A 165 -39.92 -14.21 -12.14
C THR A 165 -39.42 -13.53 -10.87
N VAL A 166 -40.15 -12.50 -10.45
CA VAL A 166 -39.99 -11.93 -9.12
C VAL A 166 -40.76 -12.80 -8.16
N ASN A 167 -40.05 -13.53 -7.31
CA ASN A 167 -40.69 -14.19 -6.19
C ASN A 167 -40.97 -13.14 -5.10
N ASP A 168 -42.24 -12.94 -4.74
CA ASP A 168 -42.71 -11.95 -3.76
C ASP A 168 -42.05 -12.08 -2.35
N ASN A 169 -41.36 -13.21 -2.09
CA ASN A 169 -40.79 -13.58 -0.79
C ASN A 169 -39.26 -13.46 -0.70
N MET A 170 -38.59 -12.80 -1.66
CA MET A 170 -37.11 -12.83 -1.71
C MET A 170 -36.37 -11.80 -0.85
N GLY A 171 -37.06 -10.91 -0.14
CA GLY A 171 -36.40 -9.91 0.71
C GLY A 171 -35.52 -8.94 -0.07
N LYS A 172 -34.51 -8.35 0.60
CA LYS A 172 -33.48 -7.51 -0.03
C LYS A 172 -32.39 -8.40 -0.62
N LYS A 173 -32.08 -8.23 -1.90
CA LYS A 173 -31.02 -8.96 -2.64
C LYS A 173 -30.26 -8.01 -3.55
N ALA A 174 -29.16 -8.48 -4.14
CA ALA A 174 -28.52 -7.77 -5.24
C ALA A 174 -29.20 -8.10 -6.59
N ILE A 175 -29.18 -7.13 -7.51
CA ILE A 175 -29.53 -7.31 -8.92
C ILE A 175 -28.26 -7.25 -9.75
N ILE A 176 -28.13 -8.18 -10.69
CA ILE A 176 -27.03 -8.22 -11.65
C ILE A 176 -27.62 -8.18 -13.05
N VAL A 177 -27.21 -7.21 -13.87
CA VAL A 177 -27.62 -7.05 -15.26
C VAL A 177 -26.47 -7.47 -16.17
N GLY A 178 -26.60 -8.62 -16.82
CA GLY A 178 -25.62 -9.15 -17.76
C GLY A 178 -25.94 -8.80 -19.21
N ILE A 179 -24.93 -8.60 -20.05
CA ILE A 179 -25.03 -8.66 -21.52
C ILE A 179 -24.05 -9.74 -22.02
N ALA A 180 -24.57 -10.71 -22.75
CA ALA A 180 -23.82 -11.84 -23.32
C ALA A 180 -24.19 -12.06 -24.79
N GLY A 181 -23.47 -12.96 -25.47
CA GLY A 181 -23.70 -13.30 -26.88
C GLY A 181 -22.59 -12.81 -27.81
N ASP A 182 -22.88 -12.80 -29.11
CA ASP A 182 -21.98 -12.23 -30.12
C ASP A 182 -22.14 -10.71 -30.16
N ILE A 183 -21.64 -10.02 -29.13
CA ILE A 183 -21.83 -8.57 -28.92
C ILE A 183 -20.70 -7.72 -29.52
N GLY A 184 -19.63 -8.36 -30.01
CA GLY A 184 -18.50 -7.70 -30.66
C GLY A 184 -17.47 -7.18 -29.67
N THR A 185 -16.71 -6.17 -30.10
CA THR A 185 -15.62 -5.56 -29.31
C THR A 185 -16.06 -4.34 -28.52
N LYS A 186 -17.30 -3.87 -28.68
CA LYS A 186 -17.86 -2.76 -27.89
C LYS A 186 -19.28 -3.05 -27.44
N ALA A 187 -19.59 -2.64 -26.21
CA ALA A 187 -20.94 -2.54 -25.67
C ALA A 187 -20.98 -1.49 -24.57
N TYR A 188 -22.17 -1.07 -24.17
CA TYR A 188 -22.38 -0.15 -23.05
C TYR A 188 -23.80 -0.26 -22.47
N PHE A 189 -23.93 0.18 -21.22
CA PHE A 189 -25.20 0.52 -20.60
C PHE A 189 -25.38 2.03 -20.64
N ASP A 190 -26.59 2.49 -20.96
CA ASP A 190 -26.96 3.90 -20.98
C ASP A 190 -27.80 4.29 -19.77
N LYS A 191 -28.80 3.45 -19.49
CA LYS A 191 -29.77 3.68 -18.42
C LYS A 191 -30.33 2.37 -17.92
N ILE A 192 -30.39 2.21 -16.60
CA ILE A 192 -31.12 1.12 -15.94
C ILE A 192 -32.12 1.74 -14.98
N THR A 193 -33.39 1.38 -15.10
CA THR A 193 -34.47 1.92 -14.25
C THR A 193 -35.23 0.78 -13.63
N ILE A 194 -35.32 0.77 -12.30
CA ILE A 194 -36.12 -0.16 -11.51
C ILE A 194 -37.38 0.58 -11.09
N LYS A 195 -38.53 0.12 -11.55
CA LYS A 195 -39.83 0.61 -11.12
C LYS A 195 -40.40 -0.36 -10.09
N TYR A 196 -40.93 0.18 -9.00
CA TYR A 196 -41.50 -0.62 -7.92
C TYR A 196 -43.03 -0.59 -7.96
N SER A 197 -43.65 -1.75 -7.71
CA SER A 197 -45.10 -1.94 -7.66
C SER A 197 -45.74 -1.31 -6.41
N ARG A 198 -44.91 -1.01 -5.41
CA ARG A 198 -45.25 -0.23 -4.21
C ARG A 198 -44.05 0.63 -3.80
N PRO A 199 -44.25 1.71 -3.04
CA PRO A 199 -43.13 2.49 -2.53
C PRO A 199 -42.22 1.64 -1.62
N VAL A 200 -40.91 1.67 -1.86
CA VAL A 200 -39.86 0.96 -1.08
C VAL A 200 -38.94 1.95 -0.38
N ASP A 201 -38.21 1.52 0.65
CA ASP A 201 -37.23 2.41 1.31
C ASP A 201 -36.13 2.84 0.34
N ALA A 202 -35.78 4.12 0.35
CA ALA A 202 -34.58 4.61 -0.33
C ALA A 202 -33.31 3.90 0.24
N PRO A 203 -32.23 3.75 -0.56
CA PRO A 203 -30.94 3.33 -0.01
C PRO A 203 -30.53 4.32 1.08
N THR A 204 -30.10 3.79 2.22
CA THR A 204 -29.55 4.59 3.32
C THR A 204 -28.25 5.24 2.83
N PRO A 205 -28.17 6.57 2.68
CA PRO A 205 -26.90 7.21 2.32
C PRO A 205 -25.86 6.96 3.42
N PHE A 206 -24.61 6.73 3.02
CA PHE A 206 -23.50 6.51 3.94
C PHE A 206 -22.24 7.20 3.44
N ILE A 207 -21.36 7.55 4.38
CA ILE A 207 -20.06 8.16 4.07
C ILE A 207 -19.13 7.05 3.57
N GLU A 208 -18.53 7.27 2.39
CA GLU A 208 -17.64 6.31 1.74
C GLU A 208 -16.19 6.50 2.16
N ALA A 209 -15.75 7.75 2.28
CA ALA A 209 -14.40 8.10 2.69
C ALA A 209 -14.35 9.51 3.29
N ILE A 210 -13.30 9.76 4.07
CA ILE A 210 -12.90 11.10 4.48
C ILE A 210 -11.46 11.29 4.02
N ARG A 211 -11.18 12.38 3.29
CA ARG A 211 -9.88 12.60 2.66
C ARG A 211 -9.28 13.96 3.00
N GLY A 212 -7.96 14.03 3.04
CA GLY A 212 -7.25 15.32 3.12
C GLY A 212 -5.74 15.18 3.29
N ASP A 213 -5.02 16.27 3.04
CA ASP A 213 -3.54 16.26 2.99
C ASP A 213 -2.85 15.78 4.29
N VAL A 214 -3.52 15.93 5.43
CA VAL A 214 -3.03 15.52 6.76
C VAL A 214 -3.78 14.32 7.34
N ILE A 215 -4.73 13.76 6.59
CA ILE A 215 -5.49 12.58 6.95
C ILE A 215 -4.78 11.35 6.39
N LYS A 216 -4.79 10.26 7.16
CA LYS A 216 -4.37 8.95 6.69
C LYS A 216 -5.58 8.27 6.06
N ASP A 217 -5.89 8.67 4.82
CA ASP A 217 -7.14 8.31 4.13
C ASP A 217 -7.43 6.79 4.15
N ASN A 218 -6.41 5.96 3.89
CA ASN A 218 -6.54 4.49 3.92
C ASN A 218 -6.73 3.90 5.33
N ALA A 219 -6.52 4.68 6.39
CA ALA A 219 -6.69 4.25 7.77
C ALA A 219 -7.96 4.82 8.43
N VAL A 220 -8.78 5.59 7.69
CA VAL A 220 -10.07 6.08 8.20
C VAL A 220 -10.99 4.89 8.47
N GLU A 221 -11.54 4.83 9.69
CA GLU A 221 -12.39 3.74 10.13
C GLU A 221 -13.84 4.23 10.10
N ILE A 222 -14.66 3.61 9.24
CA ILE A 222 -16.08 3.96 9.06
C ILE A 222 -16.93 2.78 9.51
N ASP A 223 -17.54 2.90 10.70
CA ASP A 223 -18.50 1.93 11.20
C ASP A 223 -19.91 2.35 10.77
N LYS A 224 -20.42 1.69 9.72
CA LYS A 224 -21.74 1.98 9.15
C LYS A 224 -22.88 1.57 10.09
N ASN A 225 -22.67 0.56 10.94
CA ASN A 225 -23.70 0.04 11.84
C ASN A 225 -23.91 1.00 13.01
N ASN A 226 -22.81 1.46 13.61
CA ASN A 226 -22.84 2.41 14.72
C ASN A 226 -22.87 3.88 14.26
N LYS A 227 -22.73 4.13 12.95
CA LYS A 227 -22.65 5.46 12.34
C LYS A 227 -21.57 6.30 13.02
N SER A 228 -20.37 5.76 13.10
CA SER A 228 -19.24 6.41 13.75
C SER A 228 -18.01 6.38 12.86
N ILE A 229 -17.20 7.44 12.94
CA ILE A 229 -16.01 7.61 12.11
C ILE A 229 -14.83 8.00 12.98
N ILE A 230 -13.74 7.24 12.87
CA ILE A 230 -12.43 7.64 13.40
C ILE A 230 -11.59 8.11 12.21
N VAL A 231 -11.04 9.32 12.32
CA VAL A 231 -10.23 9.96 11.27
C VAL A 231 -8.80 10.12 11.78
N PRO A 232 -7.91 9.16 11.52
CA PRO A 232 -6.51 9.30 11.91
C PRO A 232 -5.83 10.41 11.12
N VAL A 233 -5.14 11.30 11.83
CA VAL A 233 -4.37 12.41 11.25
C VAL A 233 -2.89 12.29 11.60
N ILE A 234 -2.05 12.96 10.80
CA ILE A 234 -0.62 13.08 11.08
C ILE A 234 -0.42 13.73 12.47
N PRO A 235 0.42 13.16 13.35
CA PRO A 235 0.63 13.69 14.70
C PRO A 235 0.97 15.18 14.73
N GLY A 236 0.31 15.92 15.61
CA GLY A 236 0.51 17.37 15.77
C GLY A 236 -0.26 18.22 14.74
N THR A 237 -1.23 17.63 14.04
CA THR A 237 -2.14 18.36 13.15
C THR A 237 -3.02 19.32 13.94
N ASP A 238 -3.14 20.57 13.48
CA ASP A 238 -4.10 21.53 14.02
C ASP A 238 -5.52 21.21 13.52
N ILE A 239 -6.20 20.33 14.24
CA ILE A 239 -7.54 19.83 13.89
C ILE A 239 -8.57 20.97 13.76
N SER A 240 -8.36 22.11 14.44
CA SER A 240 -9.29 23.26 14.37
C SER A 240 -9.36 23.89 12.97
N LYS A 241 -8.36 23.64 12.13
CA LYS A 241 -8.27 24.14 10.74
C LYS A 241 -8.57 23.07 9.70
N LEU A 242 -8.92 21.85 10.12
CA LEU A 242 -9.17 20.75 9.20
C LEU A 242 -10.44 21.03 8.38
N ASN A 243 -10.31 20.89 7.06
CA ASN A 243 -11.43 21.00 6.13
C ASN A 243 -11.36 19.83 5.12
N PRO A 244 -11.71 18.62 5.58
CA PRO A 244 -11.54 17.43 4.77
C PRO A 244 -12.66 17.29 3.75
N GLU A 245 -12.39 16.51 2.70
CA GLU A 245 -13.39 16.09 1.73
C GLU A 245 -14.16 14.90 2.32
N ILE A 246 -15.48 15.02 2.40
CA ILE A 246 -16.37 13.91 2.75
C ILE A 246 -16.88 13.33 1.44
N VAL A 247 -16.46 12.11 1.12
CA VAL A 247 -16.94 11.37 -0.05
C VAL A 247 -18.19 10.60 0.36
N ILE A 248 -19.26 10.78 -0.40
CA ILE A 248 -20.57 10.21 -0.14
C ILE A 248 -21.22 9.79 -1.46
N ASP A 249 -22.09 8.78 -1.41
CA ASP A 249 -22.96 8.37 -2.53
C ASP A 249 -23.74 9.59 -3.08
N ASP A 250 -23.78 9.75 -4.41
CA ASP A 250 -24.19 10.97 -5.15
C ASP A 250 -25.63 11.45 -4.86
N CYS A 251 -26.43 10.66 -4.14
CA CYS A 251 -27.78 11.04 -3.72
C CYS A 251 -27.83 11.85 -2.43
N ALA A 252 -26.69 12.06 -1.75
CA ALA A 252 -26.66 12.66 -0.43
C ALA A 252 -25.65 13.81 -0.29
N SER A 253 -25.88 14.64 0.73
CA SER A 253 -24.93 15.63 1.20
C SER A 253 -24.48 15.29 2.61
N ALA A 254 -23.23 15.60 2.94
CA ALA A 254 -22.68 15.39 4.28
C ALA A 254 -21.96 16.64 4.75
N SER A 255 -22.22 17.06 5.99
CA SER A 255 -21.51 18.19 6.60
C SER A 255 -21.40 18.02 8.11
N LEU A 256 -20.33 18.55 8.70
CA LEU A 256 -20.19 18.66 10.15
C LEU A 256 -21.20 19.69 10.68
N THR A 257 -22.17 19.27 11.47
CA THR A 257 -23.29 20.11 11.93
C THR A 257 -23.25 20.42 13.42
N ASP A 258 -22.51 19.64 14.20
CA ASP A 258 -22.31 19.87 15.63
C ASP A 258 -20.89 19.50 16.06
N GLY A 259 -20.35 20.22 17.04
CA GLY A 259 -18.99 20.03 17.54
C GLY A 259 -17.88 20.42 16.57
N THR A 260 -16.78 19.68 16.61
CA THR A 260 -15.58 19.89 15.77
C THR A 260 -15.10 18.55 15.20
N TRP A 261 -14.14 18.56 14.29
CA TRP A 261 -13.50 17.33 13.84
C TRP A 261 -12.83 16.53 14.97
N ALA A 262 -12.41 17.17 16.06
CA ALA A 262 -11.86 16.47 17.22
C ALA A 262 -12.92 15.63 17.96
N ASN A 263 -14.18 16.08 17.97
CA ASN A 263 -15.34 15.36 18.49
C ASN A 263 -16.60 16.09 18.00
N GLY A 264 -17.36 15.47 17.12
CA GLY A 264 -18.48 16.13 16.48
C GLY A 264 -19.47 15.17 15.84
N THR A 265 -20.43 15.76 15.14
CA THR A 265 -21.47 15.04 14.42
C THR A 265 -21.51 15.50 12.97
N ILE A 266 -21.39 14.55 12.05
CA ILE A 266 -21.68 14.76 10.62
C ILE A 266 -23.15 14.43 10.40
N THR A 267 -23.90 15.38 9.84
CA THR A 267 -25.24 15.10 9.30
C THR A 267 -25.10 14.66 7.86
N VAL A 268 -25.72 13.52 7.54
CA VAL A 268 -25.88 13.00 6.19
C VAL A 268 -27.35 13.14 5.78
N GLU A 269 -27.61 13.83 4.68
CA GLU A 269 -28.95 14.16 4.19
C GLU A 269 -29.16 13.62 2.77
N CYS A 270 -30.26 12.89 2.55
CA CYS A 270 -30.71 12.42 1.23
C CYS A 270 -32.23 12.63 1.12
N GLY A 271 -32.67 13.71 0.47
CA GLY A 271 -34.09 14.08 0.48
C GLY A 271 -34.57 14.42 1.89
N ASP A 272 -35.61 13.72 2.38
CA ASP A 272 -36.14 13.89 3.74
C ASP A 272 -35.43 13.00 4.79
N ASP A 273 -34.54 12.10 4.35
CA ASP A 273 -33.76 11.25 5.25
C ASP A 273 -32.55 12.01 5.82
N VAL A 274 -32.53 12.15 7.14
CA VAL A 274 -31.45 12.81 7.89
C VAL A 274 -30.84 11.83 8.87
N GLN A 275 -29.53 11.61 8.76
CA GLN A 275 -28.77 10.73 9.65
C GLN A 275 -27.66 11.49 10.34
N LYS A 276 -27.37 11.10 11.57
CA LYS A 276 -26.27 11.65 12.37
C LYS A 276 -25.19 10.60 12.54
N TRP A 277 -23.96 10.98 12.26
CA TRP A 277 -22.77 10.16 12.40
C TRP A 277 -21.82 10.83 13.38
N SER A 278 -21.31 10.10 14.38
CA SER A 278 -20.24 10.64 15.22
C SER A 278 -18.93 10.65 14.45
N VAL A 279 -18.11 11.68 14.67
CA VAL A 279 -16.77 11.77 14.09
C VAL A 279 -15.75 12.17 15.14
N GLN A 280 -14.58 11.53 15.09
CA GLN A 280 -13.46 11.82 15.98
C GLN A 280 -12.14 11.75 15.20
N CYS A 281 -11.45 12.88 15.08
CA CYS A 281 -10.06 12.91 14.67
C CYS A 281 -9.14 12.47 15.80
N VAL A 282 -8.15 11.63 15.46
CA VAL A 282 -7.15 11.13 16.41
C VAL A 282 -5.75 11.30 15.84
N ASP A 283 -4.82 11.78 16.65
CA ASP A 283 -3.40 11.73 16.28
C ASP A 283 -2.96 10.27 16.23
N ARG A 284 -2.40 9.85 15.10
CA ARG A 284 -1.93 8.47 14.91
C ARG A 284 -0.62 8.48 14.15
N GLY A 285 0.44 7.87 14.66
CA GLY A 285 1.71 7.73 13.95
C GLY A 285 1.63 6.69 12.84
N ASN A 286 1.02 5.53 13.12
CA ASN A 286 0.89 4.42 12.18
C ASN A 286 -0.48 4.38 11.46
N PRO A 287 -0.55 4.00 10.18
CA PRO A 287 0.59 3.77 9.29
C PRO A 287 1.32 5.08 8.93
N VAL A 288 2.64 5.04 8.73
CA VAL A 288 3.45 6.24 8.49
C VAL A 288 3.32 6.78 7.05
N LEU A 289 2.94 5.92 6.09
CA LEU A 289 2.69 6.28 4.69
C LEU A 289 1.19 6.21 4.38
N ASN A 290 0.68 7.16 3.59
CA ASN A 290 -0.70 7.10 3.08
C ASN A 290 -0.75 6.31 1.77
N GLY A 291 -1.58 5.25 1.72
CA GLY A 291 -1.65 4.29 0.61
C GLY A 291 -1.20 2.89 1.02
N PHE A 292 -1.33 1.93 0.08
CA PHE A 292 -0.91 0.55 0.29
C PHE A 292 0.55 0.35 -0.10
N TYR A 293 1.34 -0.03 0.89
CA TYR A 293 2.78 -0.21 0.76
C TYR A 293 3.22 -1.35 1.67
N ALA A 294 4.23 -2.05 1.22
CA ALA A 294 4.73 -3.21 1.91
C ALA A 294 6.25 -3.33 1.87
N ASP A 295 6.74 -4.39 2.52
CA ASP A 295 8.14 -4.78 2.56
C ASP A 295 9.10 -3.59 2.73
N PRO A 296 8.92 -2.76 3.78
CA PRO A 296 9.61 -1.49 3.86
C PRO A 296 11.09 -1.69 4.21
N ASN A 297 11.97 -1.07 3.45
CA ASN A 297 13.34 -0.81 3.87
C ASN A 297 13.49 0.66 4.30
N ILE A 298 13.68 0.91 5.59
CA ILE A 298 14.05 2.22 6.13
C ILE A 298 15.58 2.39 6.10
N ALA A 299 16.04 3.58 5.74
CA ALA A 299 17.45 3.93 5.70
C ALA A 299 17.67 5.38 6.17
N VAL A 300 18.89 5.69 6.58
CA VAL A 300 19.32 7.04 6.94
C VAL A 300 20.48 7.43 6.04
N PHE A 301 20.32 8.50 5.27
CA PHE A 301 21.40 9.10 4.49
C PHE A 301 21.54 10.58 4.85
N GLY A 302 22.72 10.95 5.36
CA GLY A 302 22.95 12.28 5.93
C GLY A 302 22.00 12.57 7.10
N ASP A 303 21.18 13.61 6.96
CA ASP A 303 20.21 14.07 7.96
C ASP A 303 18.75 13.69 7.61
N THR A 304 18.57 12.70 6.73
CA THR A 304 17.25 12.36 6.17
C THR A 304 16.97 10.88 6.30
N TYR A 305 15.77 10.55 6.77
CA TYR A 305 15.21 9.21 6.74
C TYR A 305 14.58 8.94 5.38
N TYR A 306 14.75 7.73 4.87
CA TYR A 306 14.11 7.28 3.64
C TYR A 306 13.40 5.94 3.88
N ILE A 307 12.23 5.76 3.28
CA ILE A 307 11.55 4.47 3.20
C ILE A 307 11.40 4.10 1.73
N TYR A 308 11.78 2.86 1.44
CA TYR A 308 11.63 2.22 0.14
C TYR A 308 10.72 1.01 0.32
N PRO A 309 9.46 1.08 -0.13
CA PRO A 309 8.54 -0.05 -0.03
C PRO A 309 8.30 -0.73 -1.39
N THR A 310 7.79 -1.97 -1.33
CA THR A 310 6.95 -2.54 -2.39
C THR A 310 5.70 -1.69 -2.54
N THR A 311 5.32 -1.32 -3.77
CA THR A 311 3.98 -0.76 -4.02
C THR A 311 2.95 -1.88 -3.95
N ASP A 312 1.88 -1.68 -3.18
CA ASP A 312 0.89 -2.71 -2.88
C ASP A 312 -0.53 -2.24 -3.27
N GLY A 313 -1.57 -3.01 -2.95
CA GLY A 313 -2.98 -2.68 -3.23
C GLY A 313 -3.46 -3.01 -4.64
N GLY A 314 -2.64 -3.77 -5.40
CA GLY A 314 -2.99 -4.34 -6.71
C GLY A 314 -3.40 -5.80 -6.59
N THR A 315 -3.92 -6.41 -7.66
CA THR A 315 -4.35 -7.82 -7.60
C THR A 315 -3.20 -8.76 -7.81
N SER A 316 -3.15 -9.85 -7.04
CA SER A 316 -2.16 -10.93 -7.28
C SER A 316 -0.69 -10.48 -7.20
N TRP A 317 -0.38 -9.52 -6.31
CA TRP A 317 1.01 -9.12 -6.01
C TRP A 317 1.77 -8.56 -7.23
N ASP A 318 1.05 -7.89 -8.13
CA ASP A 318 1.48 -7.50 -9.48
C ASP A 318 2.22 -6.15 -9.55
N SER A 319 2.78 -5.68 -8.42
CA SER A 319 3.63 -4.47 -8.32
C SER A 319 4.57 -4.31 -9.52
N THR A 320 4.58 -3.13 -10.15
CA THR A 320 5.31 -2.86 -11.40
C THR A 320 6.40 -1.79 -11.28
N TYR A 321 6.45 -1.07 -10.15
CA TYR A 321 7.41 0.01 -9.92
C TYR A 321 7.71 0.16 -8.44
N PHE A 322 8.77 0.91 -8.12
CA PHE A 322 9.16 1.28 -6.76
C PHE A 322 9.06 2.78 -6.55
N LYS A 323 8.75 3.17 -5.32
CA LYS A 323 8.75 4.56 -4.87
C LYS A 323 9.74 4.76 -3.72
N ALA A 324 10.06 6.01 -3.42
CA ALA A 324 10.74 6.39 -2.19
C ALA A 324 9.90 7.43 -1.43
N PHE A 325 10.09 7.44 -0.11
CA PHE A 325 9.54 8.44 0.78
C PHE A 325 10.67 9.01 1.61
N SER A 326 10.67 10.32 1.85
CA SER A 326 11.69 10.99 2.66
C SER A 326 11.07 11.68 3.87
N SER A 327 11.80 11.71 4.99
CA SER A 327 11.39 12.43 6.20
C SER A 327 12.58 13.06 6.91
N LYS A 328 12.34 14.20 7.55
CA LYS A 328 13.30 14.85 8.46
C LYS A 328 13.03 14.54 9.94
N ASP A 329 11.90 13.90 10.24
CA ASP A 329 11.42 13.79 11.62
C ASP A 329 10.67 12.50 11.98
N LEU A 330 10.71 11.47 11.13
CA LEU A 330 9.95 10.19 11.23
C LEU A 330 8.42 10.31 11.26
N VAL A 331 7.86 11.52 11.30
CA VAL A 331 6.43 11.80 11.38
C VAL A 331 5.89 12.29 10.04
N ASN A 332 6.58 13.27 9.44
CA ASN A 332 6.17 13.91 8.20
C ASN A 332 6.93 13.28 7.04
N TRP A 333 6.22 12.53 6.19
CA TRP A 333 6.78 11.83 5.04
C TRP A 333 6.39 12.51 3.74
N LYS A 334 7.38 12.79 2.90
CA LYS A 334 7.21 13.28 1.54
C LYS A 334 7.31 12.10 0.58
N ASP A 335 6.32 11.97 -0.29
CA ASP A 335 6.37 11.07 -1.44
C ASP A 335 7.34 11.62 -2.51
N GLU A 336 8.41 10.88 -2.80
CA GLU A 336 9.43 11.26 -3.79
C GLU A 336 9.10 10.74 -5.20
N GLY A 337 7.94 10.07 -5.36
CA GLY A 337 7.48 9.53 -6.64
C GLY A 337 8.15 8.22 -7.01
N ILE A 338 8.05 7.86 -8.29
CA ILE A 338 8.59 6.61 -8.83
C ILE A 338 10.10 6.76 -9.01
N ILE A 339 10.87 5.84 -8.41
CA ILE A 339 12.33 5.84 -8.43
C ILE A 339 12.91 4.79 -9.39
N LEU A 340 12.15 3.73 -9.67
CA LEU A 340 12.47 2.65 -10.61
C LEU A 340 11.16 2.06 -11.14
N ASP A 341 11.07 1.85 -12.45
CA ASP A 341 9.91 1.23 -13.11
C ASP A 341 10.38 -0.02 -13.85
N LEU A 342 9.77 -1.18 -13.58
CA LEU A 342 10.21 -2.46 -14.15
C LEU A 342 10.09 -2.51 -15.67
N LYS A 343 9.28 -1.66 -16.31
CA LYS A 343 9.25 -1.57 -17.78
C LYS A 343 10.60 -1.12 -18.37
N ASN A 344 11.44 -0.48 -17.57
CA ASN A 344 12.78 -0.03 -17.95
C ASN A 344 13.88 -1.05 -17.58
N VAL A 345 13.51 -2.19 -16.98
CA VAL A 345 14.43 -3.26 -16.58
C VAL A 345 14.40 -4.36 -17.64
N SER A 346 15.47 -4.48 -18.42
CA SER A 346 15.52 -5.31 -19.64
C SER A 346 15.24 -6.79 -19.42
N TRP A 347 15.63 -7.35 -18.27
CA TRP A 347 15.46 -8.77 -17.95
C TRP A 347 14.16 -9.07 -17.18
N SER A 348 13.49 -8.04 -16.66
CA SER A 348 12.26 -8.19 -15.88
C SER A 348 11.07 -8.55 -16.76
N GLY A 349 10.14 -9.31 -16.21
CA GLY A 349 8.81 -9.54 -16.77
C GLY A 349 7.82 -8.37 -16.58
N GLY A 350 8.27 -7.25 -16.01
CA GLY A 350 7.46 -6.05 -15.77
C GLY A 350 6.54 -6.12 -14.56
N VAL A 351 6.66 -7.16 -13.72
CA VAL A 351 5.82 -7.40 -12.54
C VAL A 351 6.65 -7.98 -11.39
N ASN A 352 6.05 -7.96 -10.22
CA ASN A 352 6.63 -8.42 -8.95
C ASN A 352 7.80 -7.57 -8.48
N ALA A 353 7.69 -6.23 -8.61
CA ALA A 353 8.59 -5.28 -7.96
C ALA A 353 8.44 -5.38 -6.44
N TRP A 354 9.23 -6.27 -5.83
CA TRP A 354 9.08 -6.66 -4.43
C TRP A 354 10.34 -6.43 -3.59
N ALA A 355 10.08 -6.17 -2.30
CA ALA A 355 11.00 -6.21 -1.17
C ALA A 355 12.35 -5.55 -1.46
N PRO A 356 12.37 -4.22 -1.64
CA PRO A 356 13.60 -3.54 -1.96
C PRO A 356 14.49 -3.40 -0.72
N THR A 357 15.80 -3.25 -0.96
CA THR A 357 16.75 -2.75 0.03
C THR A 357 17.70 -1.74 -0.62
N ILE A 358 18.31 -0.86 0.18
CA ILE A 358 19.16 0.22 -0.30
C ILE A 358 20.47 0.28 0.49
N ALA A 359 21.58 0.54 -0.19
CA ALA A 359 22.86 0.89 0.44
C ALA A 359 23.49 2.11 -0.22
N GLU A 360 24.26 2.86 0.56
CA GLU A 360 25.17 3.89 0.05
C GLU A 360 26.62 3.38 0.13
N LYS A 361 27.37 3.48 -0.97
CA LYS A 361 28.82 3.23 -0.99
C LYS A 361 29.46 4.13 -2.05
N ASN A 362 30.62 4.72 -1.75
CA ASN A 362 31.38 5.55 -2.68
C ASN A 362 30.57 6.69 -3.34
N GLY A 363 29.65 7.32 -2.59
CA GLY A 363 28.82 8.43 -3.07
C GLY A 363 27.73 8.02 -4.07
N LYS A 364 27.41 6.72 -4.15
CA LYS A 364 26.33 6.17 -4.97
C LYS A 364 25.37 5.35 -4.13
N TYR A 365 24.16 5.21 -4.65
CA TYR A 365 23.07 4.46 -4.04
C TYR A 365 22.78 3.21 -4.86
N TYR A 366 22.73 2.07 -4.17
CA TYR A 366 22.54 0.73 -4.75
C TYR A 366 21.22 0.16 -4.24
N PHE A 367 20.25 0.10 -5.14
CA PHE A 367 18.88 -0.33 -4.89
C PHE A 367 18.70 -1.77 -5.37
N TYR A 368 18.62 -2.70 -4.43
CA TYR A 368 18.38 -4.12 -4.72
C TYR A 368 16.92 -4.43 -4.60
N TYR A 369 16.43 -5.35 -5.41
CA TYR A 369 15.02 -5.68 -5.46
C TYR A 369 14.79 -7.07 -6.04
N SER A 370 13.59 -7.60 -5.86
CA SER A 370 13.16 -8.83 -6.52
C SER A 370 12.24 -8.51 -7.69
N SER A 371 12.28 -9.33 -8.73
CA SER A 371 11.35 -9.24 -9.86
C SER A 371 11.12 -10.62 -10.48
N LYS A 372 10.01 -10.77 -11.19
CA LYS A 372 9.85 -11.88 -12.14
C LYS A 372 10.86 -11.73 -13.26
N ASN A 373 11.60 -12.79 -13.57
CA ASN A 373 12.48 -12.86 -14.73
C ASN A 373 11.67 -13.32 -15.95
N LYS A 374 11.80 -12.60 -17.07
CA LYS A 374 11.02 -12.87 -18.29
C LYS A 374 11.48 -14.11 -19.05
N ASP A 375 12.74 -14.51 -18.91
CA ASP A 375 13.36 -15.56 -19.72
C ASP A 375 13.12 -16.97 -19.13
N ASN A 376 12.91 -17.07 -17.81
CA ASN A 376 12.69 -18.34 -17.12
C ASN A 376 11.47 -18.37 -16.18
N ASN A 377 10.75 -17.25 -16.00
CA ASN A 377 9.62 -17.07 -15.08
C ASN A 377 9.93 -17.25 -13.58
N GLU A 378 11.19 -17.43 -13.19
CA GLU A 378 11.61 -17.51 -11.80
C GLU A 378 11.65 -16.12 -11.15
N LYS A 379 11.75 -16.10 -9.82
CA LYS A 379 12.10 -14.89 -9.08
C LYS A 379 13.61 -14.69 -9.12
N SER A 380 14.03 -13.45 -9.32
CA SER A 380 15.42 -13.07 -9.51
C SER A 380 15.70 -11.75 -8.81
N LEU A 381 16.93 -11.58 -8.34
CA LEU A 381 17.38 -10.34 -7.73
C LEU A 381 17.94 -9.39 -8.79
N GLY A 382 17.58 -8.12 -8.69
CA GLY A 382 18.15 -7.01 -9.45
C GLY A 382 18.97 -6.08 -8.58
N VAL A 383 19.79 -5.25 -9.23
CA VAL A 383 20.43 -4.10 -8.60
C VAL A 383 20.44 -2.93 -9.57
N ALA A 384 19.96 -1.78 -9.10
CA ALA A 384 19.93 -0.54 -9.82
C ALA A 384 20.74 0.52 -9.09
N VAL A 385 21.38 1.41 -9.83
CA VAL A 385 22.33 2.39 -9.30
C VAL A 385 21.84 3.81 -9.55
N SER A 386 22.05 4.70 -8.59
CA SER A 386 21.81 6.14 -8.75
C SER A 386 22.87 6.98 -8.04
N ASP A 387 22.99 8.24 -8.46
CA ASP A 387 23.76 9.29 -7.75
C ASP A 387 22.90 10.00 -6.69
N SER A 388 21.64 9.62 -6.53
CA SER A 388 20.68 10.21 -5.59
C SER A 388 19.90 9.13 -4.83
N PRO A 389 19.59 9.33 -3.54
CA PRO A 389 18.79 8.37 -2.78
C PRO A 389 17.35 8.26 -3.30
N THR A 390 16.88 9.25 -4.08
CA THR A 390 15.54 9.27 -4.67
C THR A 390 15.55 9.00 -6.17
N GLY A 391 16.66 8.46 -6.70
CA GLY A 391 16.78 8.12 -8.10
C GLY A 391 16.93 9.34 -9.05
N PRO A 392 16.73 9.13 -10.36
CA PRO A 392 16.28 7.87 -10.97
C PRO A 392 17.33 6.77 -10.80
N PHE A 393 16.88 5.55 -10.51
CA PHE A 393 17.75 4.37 -10.47
C PHE A 393 17.79 3.71 -11.85
N VAL A 394 18.98 3.27 -12.24
CA VAL A 394 19.23 2.57 -13.51
C VAL A 394 19.70 1.16 -13.21
N ASP A 395 18.93 0.16 -13.65
CA ASP A 395 19.28 -1.26 -13.48
C ASP A 395 20.57 -1.62 -14.22
N LYS A 396 21.36 -2.55 -13.67
CA LYS A 396 22.62 -3.01 -14.28
C LYS A 396 22.44 -3.72 -15.63
N GLY A 397 21.20 -4.07 -16.02
CA GLY A 397 20.85 -4.62 -17.34
C GLY A 397 20.67 -6.15 -17.37
N GLU A 398 21.03 -6.84 -16.29
CA GLU A 398 20.93 -8.28 -16.10
C GLU A 398 20.66 -8.58 -14.62
N PRO A 399 20.02 -9.71 -14.28
CA PRO A 399 19.77 -10.05 -12.88
C PRO A 399 21.09 -10.31 -12.13
N LEU A 400 21.15 -9.88 -10.87
CA LEU A 400 22.22 -10.23 -9.94
C LEU A 400 22.17 -11.73 -9.58
N THR A 401 20.97 -12.30 -9.49
CA THR A 401 20.74 -13.75 -9.41
C THR A 401 19.62 -14.14 -10.36
N ASP A 402 19.81 -15.19 -11.16
CA ASP A 402 18.88 -15.56 -12.25
C ASP A 402 17.72 -16.48 -11.83
N GLY A 403 17.71 -16.94 -10.57
CA GLY A 403 16.68 -17.85 -10.05
C GLY A 403 16.79 -19.31 -10.51
N THR A 404 17.73 -19.67 -11.39
CA THR A 404 17.75 -21.01 -12.03
C THR A 404 18.37 -22.08 -11.15
N ASN A 405 19.37 -21.71 -10.34
CA ASN A 405 20.14 -22.65 -9.52
C ASN A 405 19.56 -22.86 -8.12
N LEU A 406 18.78 -21.89 -7.63
CA LEU A 406 18.27 -21.84 -6.27
C LEU A 406 16.85 -21.31 -6.29
N ARG A 407 15.91 -22.01 -5.65
CA ARG A 407 14.54 -21.53 -5.51
C ARG A 407 14.49 -20.37 -4.51
N GLY A 408 13.51 -19.48 -4.66
CA GLY A 408 13.21 -18.47 -3.64
C GLY A 408 14.19 -17.30 -3.60
N GLN A 409 14.65 -16.80 -4.75
CA GLN A 409 15.52 -15.62 -4.83
C GLN A 409 14.68 -14.34 -4.70
N ILE A 410 14.29 -14.01 -3.47
CA ILE A 410 13.56 -12.79 -3.13
C ILE A 410 14.11 -12.14 -1.86
N ASP A 411 13.59 -10.96 -1.55
CA ASP A 411 13.80 -10.23 -0.30
C ASP A 411 15.29 -9.96 0.00
N PRO A 412 16.01 -9.27 -0.91
CA PRO A 412 17.38 -8.87 -0.65
C PRO A 412 17.47 -7.93 0.54
N ALA A 413 18.50 -8.10 1.36
CA ALA A 413 18.92 -7.16 2.41
C ALA A 413 20.43 -6.96 2.35
N VAL A 414 20.86 -5.71 2.41
CA VAL A 414 22.27 -5.34 2.36
C VAL A 414 22.73 -4.82 3.72
N PHE A 415 23.90 -5.29 4.16
CA PHE A 415 24.58 -4.80 5.35
C PHE A 415 26.02 -4.48 4.99
N THR A 416 26.52 -3.32 5.42
CA THR A 416 27.92 -2.96 5.28
C THR A 416 28.55 -2.93 6.66
N ASP A 417 29.59 -3.73 6.84
CA ASP A 417 30.29 -3.87 8.11
C ASP A 417 31.25 -2.70 8.35
N ASP A 418 31.74 -2.60 9.60
CA ASP A 418 32.64 -1.51 10.03
C ASP A 418 33.96 -1.47 9.25
N ASP A 419 34.37 -2.59 8.64
CA ASP A 419 35.56 -2.71 7.79
C ASP A 419 35.32 -2.29 6.32
N GLY A 420 34.09 -1.90 5.97
CA GLY A 420 33.68 -1.50 4.62
C GLY A 420 33.27 -2.65 3.70
N GLN A 421 33.34 -3.90 4.17
CA GLN A 421 32.83 -5.06 3.44
C GLN A 421 31.30 -5.07 3.48
N SER A 422 30.69 -5.14 2.29
CA SER A 422 29.25 -5.27 2.16
C SER A 422 28.84 -6.72 1.93
N TYR A 423 27.68 -7.09 2.47
CA TYR A 423 27.10 -8.42 2.41
C TYR A 423 25.66 -8.31 1.90
N LEU A 424 25.23 -9.27 1.08
CA LEU A 424 23.86 -9.43 0.64
C LEU A 424 23.27 -10.69 1.26
N TYR A 425 22.06 -10.58 1.81
CA TYR A 425 21.25 -11.67 2.34
C TYR A 425 19.96 -11.75 1.56
N TRP A 426 19.45 -12.95 1.32
CA TRP A 426 18.17 -13.14 0.61
C TRP A 426 17.66 -14.56 0.83
N GLY A 427 16.42 -14.84 0.45
CA GLY A 427 15.91 -16.21 0.43
C GLY A 427 14.43 -16.32 0.70
N ASN A 428 13.91 -17.53 0.48
CA ASN A 428 12.53 -17.87 0.77
C ASN A 428 12.39 -19.35 1.16
N GLY A 429 11.29 -19.69 1.83
CA GLY A 429 11.07 -21.03 2.35
C GLY A 429 12.02 -21.28 3.51
N SER A 430 12.78 -22.37 3.50
CA SER A 430 13.64 -22.77 4.63
C SER A 430 15.08 -22.27 4.54
N THR A 431 15.44 -21.53 3.49
CA THR A 431 16.85 -21.24 3.17
C THR A 431 17.11 -19.75 3.06
N MET A 432 17.92 -19.25 3.99
CA MET A 432 18.55 -17.93 3.89
C MET A 432 19.94 -18.09 3.27
N TYR A 433 20.19 -17.34 2.20
CA TYR A 433 21.48 -17.23 1.54
C TYR A 433 22.20 -15.95 1.99
N ALA A 434 23.53 -15.98 1.98
CA ALA A 434 24.36 -14.82 2.24
C ALA A 434 25.61 -14.84 1.35
N ALA A 435 26.05 -13.68 0.88
CA ALA A 435 27.27 -13.54 0.09
C ALA A 435 27.97 -12.22 0.39
N LYS A 436 29.29 -12.18 0.18
CA LYS A 436 30.02 -10.91 0.09
C LYS A 436 29.69 -10.25 -1.24
N LEU A 437 29.48 -8.94 -1.21
CA LEU A 437 29.48 -8.11 -2.41
C LEU A 437 30.91 -7.69 -2.72
N ALA A 438 31.24 -7.63 -4.01
CA ALA A 438 32.45 -6.95 -4.45
C ALA A 438 32.35 -5.44 -4.22
N ASP A 439 33.47 -4.73 -4.32
CA ASP A 439 33.50 -3.28 -4.09
C ASP A 439 32.64 -2.46 -5.05
N ASP A 440 32.30 -3.01 -6.20
CA ASP A 440 31.39 -2.39 -7.17
C ASP A 440 29.91 -2.44 -6.75
N MET A 441 29.58 -3.23 -5.72
CA MET A 441 28.24 -3.47 -5.17
C MET A 441 27.23 -4.09 -6.16
N ILE A 442 27.67 -4.48 -7.36
CA ILE A 442 26.82 -5.04 -8.43
C ILE A 442 27.24 -6.44 -8.86
N SER A 443 28.21 -7.02 -8.14
CA SER A 443 28.69 -8.39 -8.28
C SER A 443 29.03 -9.00 -6.91
N PHE A 444 29.12 -10.32 -6.87
CA PHE A 444 29.52 -11.07 -5.66
C PHE A 444 31.05 -11.25 -5.62
N ASP A 445 31.61 -11.20 -4.41
CA ASP A 445 33.00 -11.60 -4.14
C ASP A 445 33.04 -13.02 -3.56
N GLY A 446 33.15 -14.00 -4.46
CA GLY A 446 33.19 -15.42 -4.12
C GLY A 446 31.82 -16.11 -4.04
N ASP A 447 31.80 -17.27 -3.41
CA ASP A 447 30.61 -18.12 -3.29
C ASP A 447 29.66 -17.63 -2.18
N TRP A 448 28.37 -17.91 -2.34
CA TRP A 448 27.37 -17.73 -1.30
C TRP A 448 27.32 -18.89 -0.31
N VAL A 449 26.76 -18.64 0.88
CA VAL A 449 26.55 -19.65 1.94
C VAL A 449 25.07 -19.75 2.30
N SER A 450 24.65 -20.89 2.85
CA SER A 450 23.32 -21.08 3.44
C SER A 450 23.38 -21.03 4.96
N MET A 451 22.49 -20.26 5.59
CA MET A 451 22.48 -20.00 7.04
C MET A 451 21.28 -20.61 7.79
N ASN A 452 20.17 -20.89 7.08
CA ASN A 452 18.99 -21.67 7.51
C ASN A 452 18.57 -21.52 9.00
N PRO A 453 18.24 -20.30 9.47
CA PRO A 453 17.77 -20.14 10.84
C PRO A 453 16.40 -20.84 11.06
N PRO A 454 16.07 -21.24 12.30
CA PRO A 454 14.76 -21.82 12.62
C PRO A 454 13.61 -20.90 12.23
N HIS A 455 12.52 -21.48 11.74
CA HIS A 455 11.31 -20.74 11.33
C HIS A 455 11.52 -19.72 10.20
N PHE A 456 12.67 -19.73 9.51
CA PHE A 456 12.88 -18.87 8.36
C PHE A 456 11.74 -19.05 7.36
N ARG A 457 11.18 -17.93 6.90
CA ARG A 457 10.33 -17.86 5.71
C ARG A 457 10.96 -16.97 4.65
N GLU A 458 11.27 -15.72 4.98
CA GLU A 458 11.73 -14.66 4.06
C GLU A 458 12.13 -13.39 4.86
N GLY A 459 12.28 -12.23 4.20
CA GLY A 459 12.45 -10.94 4.86
C GLY A 459 13.69 -10.84 5.77
N SER A 460 14.85 -11.30 5.29
CA SER A 460 16.11 -11.20 6.03
C SER A 460 16.46 -9.74 6.32
N PHE A 461 16.99 -9.43 7.49
CA PHE A 461 17.58 -8.12 7.79
C PHE A 461 18.72 -8.26 8.81
N VAL A 462 19.79 -7.47 8.69
CA VAL A 462 20.96 -7.58 9.57
C VAL A 462 21.36 -6.22 10.10
N ILE A 463 21.53 -6.13 11.42
CA ILE A 463 22.15 -4.99 12.10
C ILE A 463 23.35 -5.44 12.92
N LYS A 464 24.25 -4.51 13.23
CA LYS A 464 25.36 -4.74 14.15
C LYS A 464 25.26 -3.78 15.31
N ARG A 465 25.45 -4.29 16.53
CA ARG A 465 25.50 -3.48 17.75
C ARG A 465 26.52 -4.09 18.71
N ASN A 466 27.48 -3.31 19.18
CA ASN A 466 28.54 -3.74 20.10
C ASN A 466 29.30 -4.99 19.64
N GLY A 467 29.65 -5.06 18.35
CA GLY A 467 30.39 -6.19 17.77
C GLY A 467 29.58 -7.47 17.54
N ILE A 468 28.28 -7.46 17.83
CA ILE A 468 27.36 -8.59 17.60
C ILE A 468 26.47 -8.28 16.39
N TYR A 469 26.34 -9.26 15.50
CA TYR A 469 25.40 -9.25 14.38
C TYR A 469 24.08 -9.82 14.84
N TYR A 470 22.99 -9.10 14.58
CA TYR A 470 21.62 -9.52 14.83
C TYR A 470 20.99 -9.80 13.48
N PHE A 471 20.78 -11.08 13.21
CA PHE A 471 20.07 -11.55 12.02
C PHE A 471 18.61 -11.63 12.37
N MET A 472 17.78 -10.97 11.58
CA MET A 472 16.34 -10.97 11.71
C MET A 472 15.71 -11.55 10.46
N TRP A 473 14.54 -12.17 10.60
CA TRP A 473 13.78 -12.75 9.51
C TRP A 473 12.30 -12.85 9.85
N ALA A 474 11.48 -12.94 8.82
CA ALA A 474 10.07 -13.24 8.97
C ALA A 474 9.84 -14.76 9.08
N ALA A 475 8.92 -15.15 9.94
CA ALA A 475 8.35 -16.48 10.05
C ALA A 475 6.87 -16.47 9.62
N ASN A 476 6.35 -17.63 9.21
CA ASN A 476 5.01 -17.84 8.64
C ASN A 476 4.79 -17.13 7.29
N ASP A 477 3.63 -17.30 6.66
CA ASP A 477 3.34 -16.72 5.35
C ASP A 477 2.79 -15.27 5.49
N THR A 478 3.22 -14.32 4.66
CA THR A 478 2.73 -12.91 4.72
C THR A 478 1.20 -12.75 4.62
N ARG A 479 0.48 -13.76 4.12
CA ARG A 479 -1.00 -13.79 4.10
C ARG A 479 -1.63 -14.25 5.41
N GLU A 480 -0.85 -14.72 6.37
CA GLU A 480 -1.32 -15.24 7.65
C GLU A 480 -1.26 -14.15 8.73
N PRO A 481 -2.24 -14.09 9.65
CA PRO A 481 -2.23 -13.13 10.75
C PRO A 481 -0.98 -13.23 11.63
N GLU A 482 -0.42 -14.44 11.75
CA GLU A 482 0.77 -14.76 12.55
C GLU A 482 2.09 -14.55 11.82
N TYR A 483 2.12 -13.87 10.66
CA TYR A 483 3.38 -13.45 10.04
C TYR A 483 4.16 -12.54 10.99
N GLU A 484 5.36 -12.94 11.41
CA GLU A 484 6.02 -12.39 12.60
C GLU A 484 7.54 -12.35 12.47
N VAL A 485 8.20 -11.51 13.28
CA VAL A 485 9.66 -11.33 13.24
C VAL A 485 10.35 -12.16 14.31
N TRP A 486 11.39 -12.88 13.87
CA TRP A 486 12.34 -13.59 14.72
C TRP A 486 13.75 -13.02 14.52
N TYR A 487 14.60 -13.17 15.54
CA TYR A 487 16.02 -12.87 15.40
C TYR A 487 16.91 -13.92 16.07
N GLY A 488 18.16 -13.95 15.61
CA GLY A 488 19.28 -14.66 16.22
C GLY A 488 20.54 -13.81 16.13
N THR A 489 21.62 -14.27 16.76
CA THR A 489 22.87 -13.50 16.89
C THR A 489 24.09 -14.26 16.41
N SER A 490 25.10 -13.55 15.92
CA SER A 490 26.41 -14.12 15.60
C SER A 490 27.54 -13.13 15.91
N THR A 491 28.76 -13.64 15.97
CA THR A 491 29.99 -12.85 15.98
C THR A 491 30.60 -12.72 14.59
N SER A 492 29.93 -13.21 13.55
CA SER A 492 30.35 -13.14 12.15
C SER A 492 29.17 -12.76 11.25
N PRO A 493 29.40 -11.92 10.20
CA PRO A 493 28.35 -11.52 9.26
C PRO A 493 27.85 -12.69 8.40
N LEU A 494 28.56 -13.82 8.38
CA LEU A 494 28.16 -15.04 7.67
C LEU A 494 27.80 -16.20 8.61
N GLY A 495 27.48 -15.89 9.86
CA GLY A 495 27.08 -16.88 10.86
C GLY A 495 28.23 -17.71 11.43
N PRO A 496 27.92 -18.83 12.12
CA PRO A 496 26.57 -19.39 12.33
C PRO A 496 25.67 -18.50 13.19
N ILE A 497 24.35 -18.55 12.94
CA ILE A 497 23.35 -17.85 13.76
C ILE A 497 23.06 -18.69 15.01
N ASN A 498 23.17 -18.05 16.17
CA ASN A 498 22.81 -18.60 17.46
C ASN A 498 21.44 -18.09 17.85
N CYS A 499 20.66 -18.95 18.53
CA CYS A 499 19.29 -18.71 18.98
C CYS A 499 18.28 -18.32 17.89
N ALA A 500 17.01 -18.38 18.27
CA ALA A 500 15.88 -17.90 17.50
C ALA A 500 14.87 -17.37 18.52
N THR A 501 14.68 -16.06 18.55
CA THR A 501 13.81 -15.38 19.50
C THR A 501 12.80 -14.54 18.74
N ARG A 502 11.53 -14.78 19.02
CA ARG A 502 10.40 -14.03 18.47
C ARG A 502 10.32 -12.64 19.10
N ILE A 503 10.21 -11.57 18.30
CA ILE A 503 10.27 -10.17 18.77
C ILE A 503 9.13 -9.26 18.33
N LEU A 504 8.44 -9.51 17.21
CA LEU A 504 7.30 -8.70 16.75
C LEU A 504 6.20 -9.62 16.23
N THR A 505 5.02 -9.58 16.86
CA THR A 505 3.92 -10.53 16.59
C THR A 505 2.56 -9.87 16.81
N CYS A 506 1.50 -10.50 16.29
CA CYS A 506 0.11 -10.11 16.56
C CYS A 506 -0.38 -10.44 17.99
N GLU A 507 0.44 -11.09 18.83
CA GLU A 507 0.11 -11.36 20.24
C GLU A 507 0.55 -10.23 21.17
N ASN A 508 1.44 -9.33 20.73
CA ASN A 508 1.94 -8.20 21.50
C ASN A 508 1.64 -6.88 20.78
N THR A 509 0.39 -6.43 20.85
CA THR A 509 -0.10 -5.25 20.14
C THR A 509 -0.94 -4.38 21.08
N ASP A 510 -1.10 -3.09 20.75
CA ASP A 510 -2.02 -2.20 21.47
C ASP A 510 -3.47 -2.25 20.94
N ASP A 511 -3.66 -2.91 19.80
CA ASP A 511 -4.94 -3.16 19.14
C ASP A 511 -4.94 -4.58 18.56
N GLU A 512 -5.95 -5.38 18.90
CA GLU A 512 -6.04 -6.80 18.52
C GLU A 512 -6.15 -7.04 17.01
N ARG A 513 -6.52 -5.99 16.25
CA ARG A 513 -6.65 -6.02 14.79
C ARG A 513 -5.32 -5.91 14.06
N ILE A 514 -4.22 -5.64 14.77
CA ILE A 514 -2.88 -5.60 14.19
C ILE A 514 -2.41 -7.02 13.87
N LYS A 515 -2.37 -7.36 12.58
CA LYS A 515 -2.00 -8.67 12.06
C LYS A 515 -0.89 -8.59 11.00
N SER A 516 -0.18 -9.70 10.80
CA SER A 516 0.83 -9.91 9.75
C SER A 516 1.99 -8.90 9.76
N THR A 517 2.80 -8.91 10.82
CA THR A 517 3.85 -7.93 11.10
C THR A 517 5.28 -8.36 10.71
N GLY A 518 5.43 -9.33 9.80
CA GLY A 518 6.69 -10.07 9.62
C GLY A 518 7.80 -9.40 8.78
N HIS A 519 7.49 -8.74 7.65
CA HIS A 519 8.55 -8.11 6.85
C HIS A 519 8.92 -6.77 7.44
N HIS A 520 10.22 -6.53 7.60
CA HIS A 520 10.71 -5.41 8.38
C HIS A 520 12.13 -4.98 7.95
N SER A 521 12.51 -3.81 8.44
CA SER A 521 13.86 -3.27 8.46
C SER A 521 14.06 -2.45 9.73
N VAL A 522 15.31 -2.18 10.09
CA VAL A 522 15.65 -1.50 11.34
C VAL A 522 16.68 -0.40 11.08
N ILE A 523 16.49 0.75 11.73
CA ILE A 523 17.51 1.81 11.80
C ILE A 523 17.96 2.06 13.23
N ASN A 524 19.21 2.50 13.34
CA ASN A 524 19.72 3.25 14.47
C ASN A 524 19.71 4.73 14.14
N ILE A 525 19.37 5.58 15.10
CA ILE A 525 19.55 7.02 14.94
C ILE A 525 21.05 7.32 15.03
N PRO A 526 21.66 7.96 14.01
CA PRO A 526 23.10 8.15 13.98
C PRO A 526 23.65 8.79 15.26
N ASN A 527 24.75 8.23 15.77
CA ASN A 527 25.45 8.65 16.99
C ASN A 527 24.65 8.46 18.28
N THR A 528 23.65 7.59 18.28
CA THR A 528 22.89 7.23 19.49
C THR A 528 22.74 5.72 19.62
N ASP A 529 22.13 5.27 20.70
CA ASP A 529 21.68 3.89 20.87
C ASP A 529 20.14 3.78 20.81
N GLU A 530 19.53 4.64 20.00
CA GLU A 530 18.09 4.65 19.75
C GLU A 530 17.77 3.90 18.45
N TRP A 531 16.86 2.93 18.53
CA TRP A 531 16.56 2.02 17.43
C TRP A 531 15.07 2.00 17.13
N TYR A 532 14.74 1.83 15.86
CA TYR A 532 13.37 1.81 15.36
C TYR A 532 13.22 0.71 14.33
N ILE A 533 12.14 -0.06 14.45
CA ILE A 533 11.74 -1.05 13.46
C ILE A 533 10.70 -0.43 12.53
N CYS A 534 10.90 -0.55 11.23
CA CYS A 534 9.91 -0.26 10.22
C CYS A 534 9.41 -1.58 9.66
N TYR A 535 8.10 -1.78 9.65
CA TYR A 535 7.49 -3.05 9.27
C TYR A 535 6.17 -2.78 8.55
N HIS A 536 5.58 -3.80 7.91
CA HIS A 536 4.22 -3.68 7.40
C HIS A 536 3.23 -4.45 8.28
N ARG A 537 1.94 -4.16 8.16
CA ARG A 537 0.84 -4.99 8.67
C ARG A 537 -0.31 -5.03 7.67
N PHE A 538 -1.28 -5.90 7.87
CA PHE A 538 -2.55 -5.77 7.15
C PHE A 538 -3.17 -4.42 7.41
N ASN A 539 -3.75 -3.82 6.38
CA ASN A 539 -4.53 -2.61 6.58
C ASN A 539 -5.72 -2.89 7.53
N ILE A 540 -5.78 -2.14 8.62
CA ILE A 540 -6.72 -2.41 9.71
C ILE A 540 -8.16 -2.06 9.32
N SER A 541 -8.38 -0.96 8.61
CA SER A 541 -9.73 -0.49 8.25
C SER A 541 -10.42 -1.43 7.27
N HIS A 542 -9.66 -2.15 6.44
CA HIS A 542 -10.18 -3.07 5.44
C HIS A 542 -10.14 -4.54 5.87
N TYR A 543 -9.11 -4.97 6.63
CA TYR A 543 -8.82 -6.39 6.87
C TYR A 543 -8.40 -6.72 8.31
N GLY A 544 -8.55 -5.81 9.26
CA GLY A 544 -8.09 -5.99 10.64
C GLY A 544 -8.71 -7.17 11.40
N ASP A 545 -9.83 -7.71 10.92
CA ASP A 545 -10.54 -8.88 11.47
C ASP A 545 -10.16 -10.20 10.80
N ALA A 546 -9.12 -10.22 9.95
CA ALA A 546 -8.65 -11.46 9.32
C ALA A 546 -8.14 -12.45 10.38
N GLU A 547 -8.85 -13.57 10.54
CA GLU A 547 -8.51 -14.67 11.47
C GLU A 547 -7.71 -15.80 10.82
N GLY A 548 -7.39 -15.68 9.53
CA GLY A 548 -6.66 -16.73 8.81
C GLY A 548 -6.05 -16.21 7.52
N LYS A 549 -5.51 -17.15 6.74
CA LYS A 549 -4.79 -16.85 5.50
C LYS A 549 -5.67 -16.07 4.52
N ASN A 550 -5.29 -14.83 4.22
CA ASN A 550 -6.04 -13.94 3.35
C ASN A 550 -5.11 -13.32 2.28
N THR A 551 -5.38 -13.65 1.02
CA THR A 551 -4.58 -13.15 -0.10
C THR A 551 -4.75 -11.65 -0.31
N GLU A 552 -5.98 -11.13 -0.16
CA GLU A 552 -6.28 -9.71 -0.34
C GLU A 552 -5.72 -8.86 0.79
N ALA A 553 -5.77 -9.33 2.04
CA ALA A 553 -5.08 -8.65 3.13
C ALA A 553 -3.55 -8.66 2.92
N GLY A 554 -3.03 -9.79 2.41
CA GLY A 554 -1.63 -9.97 2.08
C GLY A 554 -1.09 -8.97 1.06
N ASN A 555 -1.88 -8.54 0.07
CA ASN A 555 -1.47 -7.54 -0.92
C ASN A 555 -2.14 -6.17 -0.69
N HIS A 556 -2.63 -5.88 0.51
CA HIS A 556 -3.14 -4.57 0.94
C HIS A 556 -2.59 -4.20 2.32
N ARG A 557 -1.27 -4.04 2.37
CA ARG A 557 -0.54 -3.77 3.61
C ARG A 557 -0.26 -2.29 3.81
N GLU A 558 0.07 -1.93 5.04
CA GLU A 558 0.42 -0.57 5.45
C GLU A 558 1.71 -0.54 6.26
N VAL A 559 2.55 0.47 6.00
CA VAL A 559 3.88 0.62 6.64
C VAL A 559 3.76 1.32 7.98
N CYS A 560 4.41 0.76 9.00
CA CYS A 560 4.40 1.20 10.38
C CYS A 560 5.82 1.37 10.92
N ILE A 561 5.99 2.19 11.95
CA ILE A 561 7.25 2.35 12.69
C ILE A 561 6.94 2.33 14.18
N ASP A 562 7.71 1.52 14.92
CA ASP A 562 7.71 1.47 16.37
C ASP A 562 9.14 1.45 16.92
N LYS A 563 9.30 1.81 18.19
CA LYS A 563 10.60 1.82 18.85
C LYS A 563 11.06 0.38 19.12
N MET A 564 12.34 0.11 18.87
CA MET A 564 13.00 -1.15 19.23
C MET A 564 13.98 -0.88 20.37
N GLU A 565 14.01 -1.75 21.37
CA GLU A 565 14.86 -1.58 22.54
C GLU A 565 15.64 -2.86 22.87
N PHE A 566 16.82 -2.68 23.47
CA PHE A 566 17.64 -3.77 23.96
C PHE A 566 17.61 -3.84 25.49
N ASN A 567 17.71 -5.05 26.02
CA ASN A 567 18.07 -5.29 27.41
C ASN A 567 19.56 -5.03 27.63
N SER A 568 19.97 -4.92 28.90
CA SER A 568 21.36 -4.72 29.27
C SER A 568 22.29 -5.87 28.87
N ASP A 569 21.76 -7.08 28.67
CA ASP A 569 22.49 -8.25 28.20
C ASP A 569 22.65 -8.31 26.67
N GLY A 570 22.10 -7.32 25.95
CA GLY A 570 22.13 -7.26 24.49
C GLY A 570 20.99 -7.99 23.78
N SER A 571 20.08 -8.65 24.50
CA SER A 571 18.87 -9.22 23.87
C SER A 571 17.89 -8.12 23.45
N ILE A 572 17.17 -8.31 22.34
CA ILE A 572 16.10 -7.41 21.91
C ILE A 572 14.86 -7.66 22.77
N LYS A 573 14.25 -6.59 23.30
CA LYS A 573 12.97 -6.67 24.02
C LYS A 573 11.84 -6.98 23.04
N PRO A 574 10.79 -7.73 23.46
CA PRO A 574 9.58 -7.85 22.66
C PRO A 574 9.04 -6.47 22.27
N ILE A 575 8.80 -6.29 20.99
CA ILE A 575 8.29 -5.04 20.40
C ILE A 575 6.77 -5.10 20.45
N THR A 576 6.15 -4.03 20.94
CA THR A 576 4.69 -3.87 20.88
C THR A 576 4.34 -3.11 19.61
N ALA A 577 3.63 -3.75 18.69
CA ALA A 577 3.12 -3.09 17.48
C ALA A 577 1.97 -2.15 17.85
N THR A 578 2.00 -0.91 17.38
CA THR A 578 1.01 0.09 17.83
C THR A 578 0.22 0.79 16.73
N LEU A 579 -0.97 1.30 17.07
CA LEU A 579 -1.62 2.35 16.29
C LEU A 579 -0.90 3.69 16.46
N ASN A 580 -0.46 3.99 17.68
CA ASN A 580 0.11 5.31 18.00
C ASN A 580 1.42 5.58 17.26
N GLY A 581 2.28 4.58 17.03
CA GLY A 581 3.57 4.70 16.36
C GLY A 581 4.43 5.85 16.92
N ILE A 582 5.21 6.46 16.04
CA ILE A 582 6.02 7.64 16.36
C ILE A 582 5.16 8.91 16.25
N THR A 583 4.93 9.58 17.39
CA THR A 583 4.17 10.84 17.46
C THR A 583 5.05 12.06 17.75
N GLU A 584 6.22 11.84 18.35
CA GLU A 584 7.22 12.89 18.57
C GLU A 584 8.19 12.97 17.39
N LYS A 585 8.51 14.21 16.98
CA LYS A 585 9.41 14.47 15.85
C LYS A 585 10.86 14.11 16.22
N ILE A 586 11.39 13.07 15.62
CA ILE A 586 12.77 12.61 15.85
C ILE A 586 13.67 13.14 14.74
N LYS A 587 14.42 14.20 15.03
CA LYS A 587 15.33 14.81 14.06
C LYS A 587 16.72 14.20 14.18
N ILE A 588 17.35 13.92 13.04
CA ILE A 588 18.78 13.62 12.99
C ILE A 588 19.50 14.93 13.27
N SER A 589 20.30 14.96 14.33
CA SER A 589 21.17 16.09 14.56
C SER A 589 22.20 16.13 13.43
N PRO A 590 22.32 17.23 12.68
CA PRO A 590 23.28 17.29 11.59
C PRO A 590 24.67 17.00 12.12
N THR A 591 25.45 16.24 11.35
CA THR A 591 26.89 16.12 11.60
C THR A 591 27.48 17.51 11.71
N HIS A 592 27.96 17.85 12.91
CA HIS A 592 28.55 19.15 13.22
C HIS A 592 29.89 19.37 12.51
N PHE A 593 30.54 18.29 12.07
CA PHE A 593 31.78 18.34 11.31
C PHE A 593 31.51 18.62 9.82
N GLU A 594 32.07 19.72 9.30
CA GLU A 594 32.22 20.06 7.87
C GLU A 594 33.30 19.20 7.21
N LYS A 595 34.33 18.83 7.98
CA LYS A 595 35.47 18.02 7.55
C LYS A 595 35.96 17.21 8.76
N CYS A 596 36.29 15.94 8.56
CA CYS A 596 37.01 15.12 9.53
C CYS A 596 37.71 13.98 8.78
N GLU A 597 39.02 14.05 8.59
CA GLU A 597 39.80 13.07 7.82
C GLU A 597 41.24 12.96 8.36
N ILE A 598 41.97 11.91 8.00
CA ILE A 598 43.42 11.82 8.26
C ILE A 598 44.17 12.20 6.98
N ASN A 599 45.06 13.19 7.07
CA ASN A 599 45.91 13.64 5.98
C ASN A 599 47.37 13.68 6.45
N ASN A 600 48.25 12.90 5.80
CA ASN A 600 49.68 12.78 6.14
C ASN A 600 49.93 12.52 7.65
N GLY A 601 49.19 11.59 8.25
CA GLY A 601 49.33 11.25 9.68
C GLY A 601 48.78 12.31 10.65
N GLN A 602 48.03 13.31 10.15
CA GLN A 602 47.31 14.27 10.98
C GLN A 602 45.81 14.11 10.83
N LEU A 603 45.09 13.96 11.95
CA LEU A 603 43.64 14.15 11.97
C LEU A 603 43.37 15.62 11.70
N GLU A 604 42.71 15.95 10.59
CA GLU A 604 42.19 17.28 10.28
C GLU A 604 40.68 17.29 10.46
N PHE A 605 40.16 18.23 11.26
CA PHE A 605 38.72 18.40 11.42
C PHE A 605 38.30 19.87 11.41
N LYS A 606 37.08 20.12 10.98
CA LYS A 606 36.45 21.44 10.91
C LYS A 606 34.97 21.32 11.21
N LEU A 607 34.43 22.16 12.09
CA LEU A 607 32.98 22.27 12.28
C LEU A 607 32.34 23.18 11.23
N LYS A 608 31.06 22.96 10.92
CA LYS A 608 30.31 23.80 9.96
C LYS A 608 30.27 25.26 10.42
N ALA A 609 30.55 26.18 9.50
CA ALA A 609 30.73 27.61 9.79
C ALA A 609 29.56 28.34 10.49
N ASN A 610 28.36 27.74 10.52
CA ASN A 610 27.17 28.30 11.19
C ASN A 610 26.84 27.61 12.52
N ASP A 611 27.65 26.66 13.00
CA ASP A 611 27.46 26.07 14.33
C ASP A 611 27.95 27.04 15.41
N THR A 612 27.02 27.72 16.09
CA THR A 612 27.29 28.50 17.31
C THR A 612 27.24 27.63 18.56
N LEU A 613 27.73 26.38 18.48
CA LEU A 613 27.68 25.43 19.59
C LEU A 613 28.53 25.91 20.77
N ASN A 614 27.92 26.18 21.91
CA ASN A 614 28.68 26.38 23.15
C ASN A 614 29.12 25.00 23.68
N ALA A 615 30.12 24.40 23.04
CA ALA A 615 30.56 23.02 23.22
C ALA A 615 32.08 22.91 23.39
N ASP A 616 32.51 21.79 23.98
CA ASP A 616 33.91 21.37 24.02
C ASP A 616 34.15 20.27 22.97
N ILE A 617 35.23 20.37 22.21
CA ILE A 617 35.60 19.37 21.20
C ILE A 617 36.72 18.53 21.76
N TYR A 618 36.64 17.22 21.60
CA TYR A 618 37.63 16.28 22.05
C TYR A 618 38.08 15.34 20.92
N THR A 619 39.34 14.95 20.91
CA THR A 619 39.84 13.85 20.09
C THR A 619 40.28 12.74 21.03
N ALA A 620 39.71 11.55 20.90
CA ALA A 620 40.15 10.35 21.60
C ALA A 620 40.91 9.42 20.64
N ILE A 621 42.01 8.86 21.11
CA ILE A 621 42.79 7.84 20.39
C ILE A 621 42.67 6.54 21.17
N TYR A 622 42.28 5.48 20.47
CA TYR A 622 42.22 4.12 20.97
C TYR A 622 43.24 3.25 20.24
N ASP A 623 43.87 2.32 20.96
CA ASP A 623 44.75 1.31 20.35
C ASP A 623 43.95 0.20 19.66
N CYS A 624 44.66 -0.76 19.08
CA CYS A 624 44.09 -1.90 18.35
C CYS A 624 43.23 -2.84 19.21
N ASP A 625 43.36 -2.77 20.54
CA ASP A 625 42.53 -3.49 21.51
C ASP A 625 41.34 -2.64 22.01
N ASN A 626 41.08 -1.49 21.37
CA ASN A 626 40.05 -0.50 21.76
C ASN A 626 40.26 0.10 23.16
N VAL A 627 41.50 0.08 23.69
CA VAL A 627 41.82 0.74 24.95
C VAL A 627 42.08 2.22 24.67
N LEU A 628 41.45 3.08 25.47
CA LEU A 628 41.63 4.54 25.36
C LEU A 628 43.08 4.89 25.72
N VAL A 629 43.86 5.30 24.72
CA VAL A 629 45.25 5.71 24.86
C VAL A 629 45.33 7.16 25.33
N LYS A 630 44.57 8.05 24.69
CA LYS A 630 44.70 9.50 24.92
C LYS A 630 43.45 10.28 24.54
N VAL A 631 43.22 11.39 25.23
CA VAL A 631 42.18 12.38 24.89
C VAL A 631 42.80 13.77 24.83
N PHE A 632 42.47 14.53 23.80
CA PHE A 632 42.84 15.93 23.61
C PHE A 632 41.57 16.78 23.61
N LYS A 633 41.62 17.96 24.20
CA LYS A 633 40.59 18.99 24.00
C LYS A 633 41.07 19.91 22.87
N ASN A 634 40.20 20.18 21.90
CA ASN A 634 40.53 20.96 20.73
C ASN A 634 39.69 22.23 20.59
N GLU A 635 40.17 23.14 19.74
CA GLU A 635 39.40 24.27 19.24
C GLU A 635 38.47 23.85 18.08
N TYR A 636 37.63 24.79 17.61
CA TYR A 636 36.60 24.60 16.56
C TYR A 636 37.11 24.04 15.22
N GLN A 637 38.41 24.15 14.99
CA GLN A 637 39.16 23.54 13.90
C GLN A 637 40.55 23.20 14.44
N GLY A 638 41.15 22.14 13.96
CA GLY A 638 42.48 21.76 14.42
C GLY A 638 43.07 20.59 13.67
N SER A 639 44.36 20.35 13.92
CA SER A 639 45.00 19.10 13.53
C SER A 639 45.69 18.44 14.72
N VAL A 640 45.60 17.12 14.79
CA VAL A 640 46.28 16.29 15.82
C VAL A 640 47.22 15.34 15.11
N SER A 641 48.52 15.45 15.39
CA SER A 641 49.51 14.50 14.89
C SER A 641 49.36 13.16 15.59
N VAL A 642 49.21 12.10 14.80
CA VAL A 642 49.26 10.71 15.26
C VAL A 642 50.63 10.18 14.82
N THR A 643 51.44 9.68 15.75
CA THR A 643 52.77 9.15 15.44
C THR A 643 52.69 7.75 14.84
N ASP A 644 53.41 7.52 13.75
CA ASP A 644 53.56 6.24 13.03
C ASP A 644 53.88 5.07 13.98
N GLY A 645 53.03 4.04 13.93
CA GLY A 645 53.28 2.74 14.56
C GLY A 645 52.06 2.15 15.25
N GLU A 646 51.40 1.22 14.55
CA GLU A 646 50.19 0.45 14.88
C GLU A 646 48.85 1.11 14.48
N GLN A 647 47.85 0.28 14.13
CA GLN A 647 46.50 0.74 13.78
C GLN A 647 45.84 1.37 15.02
N TYR A 648 45.35 2.60 14.89
CA TYR A 648 44.60 3.29 15.95
C TYR A 648 43.21 3.69 15.46
N THR A 649 42.24 3.67 16.36
CA THR A 649 40.93 4.30 16.12
C THR A 649 40.94 5.71 16.68
N VAL A 650 40.63 6.71 15.85
CA VAL A 650 40.56 8.11 16.28
C VAL A 650 39.10 8.56 16.26
N LYS A 651 38.62 9.10 17.39
CA LYS A 651 37.27 9.66 17.51
C LYS A 651 37.34 11.15 17.74
N ALA A 652 36.76 11.95 16.84
CA ALA A 652 36.48 13.35 17.11
C ALA A 652 35.07 13.46 17.73
N MET A 653 34.96 14.10 18.89
CA MET A 653 33.75 14.16 19.70
C MET A 653 33.42 15.60 20.04
N ILE A 654 32.14 15.90 20.16
CA ILE A 654 31.60 17.19 20.58
C ILE A 654 30.80 16.95 21.85
N TRP A 655 31.06 17.73 22.90
CA TRP A 655 30.48 17.58 24.23
C TRP A 655 29.86 18.90 24.68
N GLU A 656 28.86 18.84 25.55
CA GLU A 656 28.36 20.03 26.24
C GLU A 656 29.52 20.74 26.96
N LYS A 657 29.61 22.07 26.85
CA LYS A 657 30.71 22.82 27.45
C LYS A 657 30.72 22.67 28.97
N GLY A 658 31.81 22.13 29.51
CA GLY A 658 31.95 21.83 30.93
C GLY A 658 31.00 20.73 31.45
N GLY A 659 30.30 20.02 30.56
CA GLY A 659 29.40 18.91 30.88
C GLY A 659 30.04 17.54 30.63
N MET A 660 29.32 16.47 30.99
CA MET A 660 29.71 15.08 30.75
C MET A 660 28.82 14.38 29.71
N LYS A 661 28.12 15.14 28.86
CA LYS A 661 27.19 14.61 27.86
C LYS A 661 27.75 14.79 26.44
N PRO A 662 27.89 13.71 25.65
CA PRO A 662 28.26 13.81 24.24
C PRO A 662 27.09 14.36 23.40
N ILE A 663 27.41 15.16 22.38
CA ILE A 663 26.48 15.79 21.42
C ILE A 663 26.58 15.10 20.05
N ALA A 664 27.79 14.83 19.58
CA ALA A 664 28.06 14.07 18.36
C ALA A 664 29.49 13.52 18.42
N ASP A 665 29.74 12.43 17.71
CA ASP A 665 31.09 11.97 17.43
C ASP A 665 31.22 11.53 15.97
N THR A 666 32.46 11.39 15.52
CA THR A 666 32.79 10.78 14.24
C THR A 666 34.04 9.93 14.44
N VAL A 667 33.98 8.70 13.94
CA VAL A 667 35.05 7.71 14.04
C VAL A 667 35.79 7.71 12.71
N ILE A 668 37.11 7.86 12.77
CA ILE A 668 37.98 7.76 11.59
C ILE A 668 38.99 6.65 11.86
N TYR A 669 38.99 5.68 10.96
CA TYR A 669 39.98 4.62 10.90
C TYR A 669 41.17 5.13 10.07
N GLY A 670 42.37 5.08 10.64
CA GLY A 670 43.62 5.37 9.94
C GLY A 670 44.52 4.15 9.99
N GLU A 671 45.10 3.77 8.84
CA GLU A 671 46.26 2.87 8.79
C GLU A 671 47.56 3.62 9.08
#